data_AF-A0A8H3VNX4-F1
#
_entry.id   AF-A0A8H3VNX4-F1
#
_cell.length_a   1.000
_cell.length_b   1.000
_cell.length_c   1.000
_cell.angle_alpha   90.00
_cell.angle_beta   90.00
_cell.angle_gamma   90.00
#
_symmetry.space_group_name_H-M   'P 1'
#
loop_
_entity.id
_entity.type
_entity.pdbx_description
1 polymer ?
#
loop_
_entity_poly.entity_id
_entity_poly.type
_entity_poly.pdbx_seq_one_letter_code
_entity_poly.pdbx_strand_id
1 'polypeptide(L)'
;MHMRSAAWVSAQLLPLTASAWNTDVHNQIGFMAETFLSPYTLGVLRNILEPQYEGSIGRGASWADAYAHTAEGRFSYQWHWIDSDDKPPYMCTVDYEQDCSPGGCIVSAIANQTNILRGCIAQVKSGRLTGGTNLTCSYALKWISHYFGDITQPLHASGLAAGGNFIRVKFGGLATELHAVWDGYIPYADAGVAKFSNISIAPFMLDLVDRIHRDRFIEPTATWLECIDPFSPVDCALTWARESNAWTCAYVYHDRINNETDLLLNGYAQGAFPIIELQISKAAFRLANWLNLLVVESSAVITTNVIPLITSRGPSLSSRYLRAYNSQQSNRPKAGESPTIWAANGNVYLTPIRFGNQSFLGVLDTGSADTWLVENNFTCLDVASGRTKSPEQCKFGPAYNSSASPTYKQVEDQYFNISYGDGEFLNGVIGTEDVTLGGITALKQTVGIVDRAAWMGDTKSSGLIGLAYPSATRAFTGNGSKKAQVPYNPLLTTMWKNNLTLPLFSMAIARNKDETGALAIGGLPGPPIKYEHWFARAPIELATVTAIANINGTLISSNKTEYQLYAITVDNFAFARPTPRFQPSPSLLPPGHGHPHENITKIKTSERIIIDSGTTLIYLNAVLAKAINALFTPPSHFDDTTQNYAVPCNATAPRVGMTVSGKTFWVDPKDMIQQDEGPGSTCSSSVQFAGDGVMIVGDVWMRSVLTVFDVGAAEMRFARRL
;
A
#
# COMPACT_ATOMS: atom_id res chain seq x y z
N MET A 1 18.11 -73.56 22.25
CA MET A 1 17.10 -73.04 23.19
C MET A 1 17.79 -71.97 24.04
N HIS A 2 17.75 -70.71 23.59
CA HIS A 2 18.47 -69.59 24.20
C HIS A 2 17.51 -68.72 25.00
N MET A 3 17.71 -68.62 26.32
CA MET A 3 17.08 -67.61 27.17
C MET A 3 17.96 -66.36 27.18
N ARG A 4 17.43 -65.25 26.66
CA ARG A 4 18.03 -63.92 26.80
C ARG A 4 17.31 -63.17 27.92
N SER A 5 18.09 -62.71 28.89
CA SER A 5 17.68 -61.82 29.97
C SER A 5 17.39 -60.43 29.41
N ALA A 6 16.17 -59.93 29.61
CA ALA A 6 15.78 -58.56 29.25
C ALA A 6 16.07 -57.62 30.43
N ALA A 7 16.96 -56.65 30.22
CA ALA A 7 17.14 -55.51 31.11
C ALA A 7 16.04 -54.48 30.82
N TRP A 8 15.26 -54.13 31.84
CA TRP A 8 14.23 -53.10 31.77
C TRP A 8 14.88 -51.71 31.81
N VAL A 9 14.77 -50.96 30.72
CA VAL A 9 15.00 -49.51 30.72
C VAL A 9 13.65 -48.85 30.95
N SER A 10 13.47 -48.26 32.13
CA SER A 10 12.32 -47.41 32.46
C SER A 10 12.36 -46.15 31.61
N ALA A 11 11.47 -46.05 30.61
CA ALA A 11 11.23 -44.82 29.88
C ALA A 11 10.53 -43.82 30.81
N GLN A 12 11.24 -42.78 31.23
CA GLN A 12 10.63 -41.60 31.84
C GLN A 12 9.92 -40.81 30.74
N LEU A 13 8.59 -40.81 30.77
CA LEU A 13 7.75 -39.92 29.98
C LEU A 13 7.92 -38.49 30.53
N LEU A 14 8.68 -37.65 29.83
CA LEU A 14 8.63 -36.20 30.03
C LEU A 14 7.31 -35.68 29.41
N PRO A 15 6.56 -34.81 30.09
CA PRO A 15 5.40 -34.16 29.49
C PRO A 15 5.89 -33.22 28.38
N LEU A 16 5.47 -33.47 27.15
CA LEU A 16 5.61 -32.51 26.05
C LEU A 16 4.62 -31.37 26.33
N THR A 17 5.15 -30.18 26.61
CA THR A 17 4.37 -28.95 26.78
C THR A 17 4.16 -28.29 25.43
N ALA A 18 2.94 -27.81 25.20
CA ALA A 18 2.50 -27.14 23.98
C ALA A 18 3.29 -25.85 23.74
N SER A 19 3.84 -25.75 22.53
CA SER A 19 4.55 -24.60 21.97
C SER A 19 3.88 -24.41 20.62
N ALA A 20 3.29 -23.24 20.36
CA ALA A 20 2.83 -22.92 19.00
C ALA A 20 4.01 -23.11 18.07
N TRP A 21 3.79 -23.64 16.86
CA TRP A 21 4.86 -23.98 15.90
C TRP A 21 6.16 -24.44 16.55
N ASN A 22 6.45 -25.74 16.57
CA ASN A 22 7.59 -26.30 17.30
C ASN A 22 8.85 -25.41 17.19
N THR A 23 9.58 -25.22 18.29
CA THR A 23 10.62 -24.19 18.50
C THR A 23 11.46 -23.82 17.24
N ASP A 24 11.87 -24.80 16.45
CA ASP A 24 12.65 -24.57 15.23
C ASP A 24 11.86 -23.92 14.06
N VAL A 25 10.56 -24.16 13.95
CA VAL A 25 9.64 -23.49 13.01
C VAL A 25 9.50 -22.00 13.36
N HIS A 26 9.44 -21.62 14.64
CA HIS A 26 9.51 -20.21 15.03
C HIS A 26 10.81 -19.54 14.60
N ASN A 27 11.94 -20.23 14.77
CA ASN A 27 13.21 -19.72 14.26
C ASN A 27 13.16 -19.49 12.74
N GLN A 28 12.57 -20.42 12.00
CA GLN A 28 12.38 -20.29 10.55
C GLN A 28 11.50 -19.10 10.16
N ILE A 29 10.36 -18.88 10.83
CA ILE A 29 9.50 -17.72 10.59
C ILE A 29 10.28 -16.41 10.79
N GLY A 30 11.06 -16.33 11.87
CA GLY A 30 11.90 -15.15 12.13
C GLY A 30 13.00 -14.95 11.08
N PHE A 31 13.66 -16.03 10.60
CA PHE A 31 14.63 -15.92 9.52
C PHE A 31 13.98 -15.53 8.18
N MET A 32 12.79 -16.01 7.88
CA MET A 32 12.02 -15.56 6.72
C MET A 32 11.66 -14.08 6.84
N ALA A 33 11.22 -13.62 8.02
CA ALA A 33 10.90 -12.21 8.22
C ALA A 33 12.11 -11.31 7.96
N GLU A 34 13.32 -11.73 8.35
CA GLU A 34 14.57 -11.00 8.09
C GLU A 34 14.83 -10.72 6.60
N THR A 35 14.37 -11.59 5.69
CA THR A 35 14.57 -11.38 4.25
C THR A 35 13.72 -10.23 3.69
N PHE A 36 12.68 -9.82 4.43
CA PHE A 36 11.76 -8.74 4.05
C PHE A 36 12.00 -7.44 4.84
N LEU A 37 12.93 -7.43 5.80
CA LEU A 37 13.28 -6.23 6.54
C LEU A 37 14.10 -5.27 5.67
N SER A 38 13.87 -3.96 5.82
CA SER A 38 14.76 -2.97 5.22
C SER A 38 16.13 -3.01 5.92
N PRO A 39 17.24 -2.68 5.23
CA PRO A 39 18.55 -2.59 5.86
C PRO A 39 18.59 -1.65 7.07
N TYR A 40 17.80 -0.56 7.03
CA TYR A 40 17.65 0.38 8.13
C TYR A 40 16.94 -0.26 9.34
N THR A 41 15.81 -0.92 9.11
CA THR A 41 15.07 -1.67 10.14
C THR A 41 15.99 -2.68 10.81
N LEU A 42 16.71 -3.47 10.01
CA LEU A 42 17.65 -4.46 10.51
C LEU A 42 18.74 -3.83 11.38
N GLY A 43 19.32 -2.70 10.96
CA GLY A 43 20.32 -1.97 11.75
C GLY A 43 19.81 -1.50 13.11
N VAL A 44 18.55 -1.05 13.19
CA VAL A 44 17.91 -0.64 14.45
C VAL A 44 17.65 -1.84 15.35
N LEU A 45 17.01 -2.90 14.81
CA LEU A 45 16.63 -4.07 15.60
C LEU A 45 17.84 -4.84 16.16
N ARG A 46 18.96 -4.87 15.43
CA ARG A 46 20.23 -5.45 15.90
C ARG A 46 20.75 -4.82 17.19
N ASN A 47 20.45 -3.54 17.44
CA ASN A 47 20.85 -2.86 18.68
C ASN A 47 19.93 -3.17 19.87
N ILE A 48 18.77 -3.79 19.63
CA ILE A 48 17.80 -4.18 20.66
C ILE A 48 18.08 -5.57 21.21
N LEU A 49 18.56 -6.48 20.36
CA LEU A 49 18.81 -7.87 20.75
C LEU A 49 20.11 -8.03 21.54
N GLU A 50 20.10 -8.96 22.49
CA GLU A 50 21.27 -9.36 23.25
C GLU A 50 22.33 -10.02 22.33
N PRO A 51 23.64 -9.91 22.64
CA PRO A 51 24.71 -10.36 21.75
C PRO A 51 24.65 -11.82 21.31
N GLN A 52 24.13 -12.73 22.15
CA GLN A 52 24.03 -14.16 21.82
C GLN A 52 23.10 -14.47 20.65
N TYR A 53 22.21 -13.55 20.29
CA TYR A 53 21.34 -13.70 19.13
C TYR A 53 21.95 -13.15 17.84
N GLU A 54 23.18 -12.62 17.89
CA GLU A 54 23.90 -12.07 16.73
C GLU A 54 23.08 -11.02 15.94
N GLY A 55 22.16 -10.34 16.63
CA GLY A 55 21.26 -9.37 16.01
C GLY A 55 20.20 -9.97 15.07
N SER A 56 19.98 -11.28 15.13
CA SER A 56 18.95 -12.01 14.37
C SER A 56 17.70 -12.22 15.21
N ILE A 57 16.56 -11.74 14.70
CA ILE A 57 15.25 -12.07 15.24
C ILE A 57 14.90 -13.54 15.02
N GLY A 58 15.40 -14.16 13.93
CA GLY A 58 15.26 -15.60 13.68
C GLY A 58 15.86 -16.44 14.80
N ARG A 59 17.08 -16.14 15.25
CA ARG A 59 17.69 -16.83 16.40
C ARG A 59 16.94 -16.60 17.73
N GLY A 60 16.23 -15.48 17.85
CA GLY A 60 15.48 -15.10 19.06
C GLY A 60 14.01 -15.53 19.07
N ALA A 61 13.44 -15.90 17.92
CA ALA A 61 12.00 -16.08 17.74
C ALA A 61 11.38 -17.21 18.57
N SER A 62 12.18 -18.19 19.00
CA SER A 62 11.71 -19.32 19.81
C SER A 62 12.03 -19.22 21.30
N TRP A 63 12.65 -18.12 21.72
CA TRP A 63 12.97 -17.86 23.13
C TRP A 63 11.72 -17.83 24.02
N ALA A 64 10.63 -17.35 23.45
CA ALA A 64 9.34 -17.16 24.07
C ALA A 64 8.78 -18.43 24.74
N ASP A 65 8.76 -19.55 24.00
CA ASP A 65 8.31 -20.86 24.49
C ASP A 65 9.07 -21.28 25.76
N ALA A 66 10.40 -21.23 25.68
CA ALA A 66 11.26 -21.64 26.78
C ALA A 66 11.08 -20.74 28.01
N TYR A 67 10.94 -19.43 27.79
CA TYR A 67 10.78 -18.46 28.87
C TYR A 67 9.47 -18.65 29.63
N ALA A 68 8.36 -18.97 28.95
CA ALA A 68 7.05 -19.22 29.56
C ALA A 68 7.06 -20.37 30.60
N HIS A 69 8.06 -21.26 30.54
CA HIS A 69 8.24 -22.37 31.47
C HIS A 69 9.24 -22.10 32.62
N THR A 70 9.84 -20.90 32.65
CA THR A 70 10.69 -20.45 33.77
C THR A 70 9.86 -19.90 34.92
N ALA A 71 10.44 -19.78 36.12
CA ALA A 71 9.75 -19.17 37.26
C ALA A 71 9.44 -17.69 37.00
N GLU A 72 10.36 -17.01 36.31
CA GLU A 72 10.29 -15.60 35.95
C GLU A 72 9.27 -15.34 34.85
N GLY A 73 9.18 -16.22 33.85
CA GLY A 73 8.35 -16.04 32.66
C GLY A 73 6.97 -16.68 32.72
N ARG A 74 6.63 -17.42 33.77
CA ARG A 74 5.36 -18.15 33.87
C ARG A 74 4.10 -17.31 33.63
N PHE A 75 4.17 -16.01 33.88
CA PHE A 75 3.06 -15.08 33.61
C PHE A 75 2.72 -14.98 32.12
N SER A 76 3.68 -15.20 31.22
CA SER A 76 3.47 -15.09 29.77
C SER A 76 2.93 -16.37 29.14
N TYR A 77 2.74 -17.45 29.90
CA TYR A 77 2.24 -18.72 29.38
C TYR A 77 0.93 -18.54 28.59
N GLN A 78 0.01 -17.71 29.08
CA GLN A 78 -1.30 -17.45 28.46
C GLN A 78 -1.21 -16.54 27.22
N TRP A 79 -0.05 -15.95 26.95
CA TRP A 79 0.13 -14.98 25.86
C TRP A 79 0.34 -15.64 24.49
N HIS A 80 0.43 -16.97 24.43
CA HIS A 80 0.69 -17.73 23.21
C HIS A 80 -0.59 -18.08 22.44
N TRP A 81 -1.78 -17.81 22.97
CA TRP A 81 -3.04 -18.13 22.30
C TRP A 81 -4.19 -17.19 22.71
N ILE A 82 -5.33 -17.36 22.05
CA ILE A 82 -6.64 -16.86 22.47
C ILE A 82 -7.63 -18.02 22.41
N ASP A 83 -8.16 -18.42 23.57
CA ASP A 83 -9.09 -19.55 23.68
C ASP A 83 -10.50 -19.07 23.33
N SER A 84 -10.87 -19.16 22.06
CA SER A 84 -12.23 -18.78 21.64
C SER A 84 -13.30 -19.74 22.14
N ASP A 85 -14.50 -19.23 22.45
CA ASP A 85 -15.71 -20.06 22.64
C ASP A 85 -16.30 -20.54 21.29
N ASP A 86 -15.42 -21.01 20.40
CA ASP A 86 -15.78 -21.54 19.10
C ASP A 86 -16.32 -22.99 19.21
N LYS A 87 -17.10 -23.39 18.20
CA LYS A 87 -17.64 -24.76 18.06
C LYS A 87 -17.37 -25.31 16.66
N PRO A 88 -16.09 -25.51 16.27
CA PRO A 88 -15.77 -26.11 14.98
C PRO A 88 -16.42 -27.49 14.81
N PRO A 89 -16.83 -27.87 13.58
CA PRO A 89 -16.74 -27.08 12.35
C PRO A 89 -17.96 -26.15 12.12
N TYR A 90 -18.82 -25.93 13.12
CA TYR A 90 -20.10 -25.24 12.94
C TYR A 90 -20.04 -23.73 13.21
N MET A 91 -19.15 -23.30 14.10
CA MET A 91 -19.01 -21.90 14.50
C MET A 91 -17.55 -21.61 14.79
N CYS A 92 -16.95 -20.70 14.04
CA CYS A 92 -15.56 -20.26 14.21
C CYS A 92 -15.56 -18.74 14.32
N THR A 93 -15.46 -18.26 15.55
CA THR A 93 -15.51 -16.84 15.90
C THR A 93 -14.49 -16.57 16.98
N VAL A 94 -13.79 -15.44 16.85
CA VAL A 94 -12.93 -14.90 17.90
C VAL A 94 -13.45 -13.52 18.28
N ASP A 95 -13.78 -13.36 19.56
CA ASP A 95 -14.23 -12.13 20.19
C ASP A 95 -13.27 -11.73 21.31
N TYR A 96 -12.61 -10.58 21.14
CA TYR A 96 -11.54 -10.18 22.05
C TYR A 96 -12.00 -10.01 23.51
N GLU A 97 -13.20 -9.46 23.74
CA GLU A 97 -13.69 -9.18 25.10
C GLU A 97 -14.15 -10.45 25.83
N GLN A 98 -14.65 -11.44 25.09
CA GLN A 98 -15.11 -12.71 25.65
C GLN A 98 -13.98 -13.72 25.80
N ASP A 99 -13.09 -13.79 24.81
CA ASP A 99 -12.11 -14.88 24.68
C ASP A 99 -10.74 -14.55 25.28
N CYS A 100 -10.41 -13.26 25.44
CA CYS A 100 -9.13 -12.87 26.03
C CYS A 100 -9.17 -13.01 27.56
N SER A 101 -8.30 -13.87 28.10
CA SER A 101 -8.21 -14.10 29.55
C SER A 101 -7.80 -12.85 30.33
N PRO A 102 -8.18 -12.70 31.62
CA PRO A 102 -7.76 -11.56 32.45
C PRO A 102 -6.23 -11.40 32.59
N GLY A 103 -5.46 -12.48 32.47
CA GLY A 103 -3.99 -12.47 32.46
C GLY A 103 -3.37 -12.02 31.13
N GLY A 104 -4.21 -11.72 30.13
CA GLY A 104 -3.83 -11.49 28.75
C GLY A 104 -4.04 -12.71 27.87
N CYS A 105 -3.94 -12.47 26.57
CA CYS A 105 -3.99 -13.43 25.49
C CYS A 105 -3.03 -12.94 24.39
N ILE A 106 -2.86 -13.70 23.32
CA ILE A 106 -1.96 -13.31 22.23
C ILE A 106 -2.27 -11.95 21.61
N VAL A 107 -3.55 -11.59 21.47
CA VAL A 107 -3.97 -10.29 20.91
C VAL A 107 -3.49 -9.13 21.80
N SER A 108 -3.74 -9.21 23.10
CA SER A 108 -3.30 -8.18 24.05
C SER A 108 -1.78 -8.18 24.26
N ALA A 109 -1.13 -9.35 24.15
CA ALA A 109 0.31 -9.47 24.22
C ALA A 109 1.01 -8.80 23.02
N ILE A 110 0.55 -9.05 21.78
CA ILE A 110 1.05 -8.35 20.59
C ILE A 110 0.90 -6.83 20.75
N ALA A 111 -0.27 -6.36 21.21
CA ALA A 111 -0.51 -4.94 21.42
C ALA A 111 0.44 -4.32 22.47
N ASN A 112 0.58 -4.97 23.63
CA ASN A 112 1.43 -4.48 24.70
C ASN A 112 2.92 -4.48 24.31
N GLN A 113 3.42 -5.59 23.77
CA GLN A 113 4.82 -5.70 23.37
C GLN A 113 5.15 -4.78 22.20
N THR A 114 4.22 -4.54 21.27
CA THR A 114 4.35 -3.53 20.21
C THR A 114 4.56 -2.13 20.79
N ASN A 115 3.78 -1.75 21.80
CA ASN A 115 3.90 -0.45 22.45
C ASN A 115 5.23 -0.29 23.20
N ILE A 116 5.69 -1.32 23.91
CA ILE A 116 7.01 -1.32 24.56
C ILE A 116 8.13 -1.20 23.52
N LEU A 117 8.06 -2.01 22.46
CA LEU A 117 9.06 -2.04 21.40
C LEU A 117 9.19 -0.69 20.69
N ARG A 118 8.08 0.05 20.50
CA ARG A 118 8.11 1.42 19.96
C ARG A 118 9.00 2.35 20.79
N GLY A 119 8.86 2.32 22.12
CA GLY A 119 9.71 3.11 23.03
C GLY A 119 11.18 2.70 22.96
N CYS A 120 11.44 1.40 22.82
CA CYS A 120 12.80 0.87 22.67
C CYS A 120 13.46 1.29 21.35
N ILE A 121 12.72 1.26 20.25
CA ILE A 121 13.17 1.76 18.95
C ILE A 121 13.54 3.24 19.04
N ALA A 122 12.74 4.07 19.72
CA ALA A 122 13.06 5.48 19.94
C ALA A 122 14.36 5.68 20.74
N GLN A 123 14.63 4.81 21.72
CA GLN A 123 15.89 4.83 22.48
C GLN A 123 17.10 4.46 21.61
N VAL A 124 16.98 3.47 20.71
CA VAL A 124 18.05 3.14 19.75
C VAL A 124 18.31 4.32 18.81
N LYS A 125 17.25 4.88 18.20
CA LYS A 125 17.36 6.03 17.29
C LYS A 125 18.00 7.26 17.93
N SER A 126 17.79 7.47 19.23
CA SER A 126 18.40 8.57 19.99
C SER A 126 19.79 8.25 20.56
N GLY A 127 20.35 7.07 20.27
CA GLY A 127 21.64 6.62 20.77
C GLY A 127 21.66 6.27 22.26
N ARG A 128 20.49 6.22 22.92
CA ARG A 128 20.35 5.87 24.35
C ARG A 128 20.36 4.37 24.61
N LEU A 129 20.07 3.57 23.59
CA LEU A 129 20.08 2.11 23.66
C LEU A 129 20.98 1.55 22.54
N THR A 130 21.89 0.65 22.91
CA THR A 130 22.76 -0.06 21.98
C THR A 130 23.15 -1.43 22.55
N GLY A 131 23.47 -2.37 21.68
CA GLY A 131 24.05 -3.67 22.03
C GLY A 131 23.21 -4.54 22.95
N GLY A 132 21.88 -4.42 22.93
CA GLY A 132 21.00 -5.27 23.72
C GLY A 132 21.09 -5.05 25.24
N THR A 133 21.55 -3.87 25.68
CA THR A 133 21.77 -3.55 27.09
C THR A 133 20.50 -3.46 27.94
N ASN A 134 19.32 -3.40 27.32
CA ASN A 134 18.02 -3.35 28.00
C ASN A 134 17.21 -4.62 27.71
N LEU A 135 17.11 -5.50 28.70
CA LEU A 135 16.40 -6.77 28.57
C LEU A 135 14.90 -6.59 28.31
N THR A 136 14.25 -5.56 28.85
CA THR A 136 12.84 -5.27 28.53
C THR A 136 12.65 -5.03 27.04
N CYS A 137 13.58 -4.29 26.43
CA CYS A 137 13.56 -4.04 24.98
C CYS A 137 13.86 -5.29 24.17
N SER A 138 14.85 -6.08 24.58
CA SER A 138 15.14 -7.36 23.93
C SER A 138 13.94 -8.31 24.02
N TYR A 139 13.30 -8.40 25.18
CA TYR A 139 12.13 -9.27 25.40
C TYR A 139 10.96 -8.85 24.52
N ALA A 140 10.66 -7.55 24.43
CA ALA A 140 9.59 -7.06 23.57
C ALA A 140 9.80 -7.46 22.10
N LEU A 141 11.03 -7.35 21.58
CA LEU A 141 11.35 -7.77 20.22
C LEU A 141 11.25 -9.30 20.03
N LYS A 142 11.73 -10.09 21.00
CA LYS A 142 11.65 -11.56 20.95
C LYS A 142 10.19 -12.04 21.02
N TRP A 143 9.36 -11.42 21.87
CA TRP A 143 7.93 -11.71 21.94
C TRP A 143 7.21 -11.40 20.64
N ILE A 144 7.42 -10.22 20.06
CA ILE A 144 6.81 -9.87 18.77
C ILE A 144 7.28 -10.81 17.66
N SER A 145 8.55 -11.22 17.66
CA SER A 145 9.08 -12.18 16.69
C SER A 145 8.44 -13.56 16.80
N HIS A 146 7.99 -13.93 18.00
CA HIS A 146 7.34 -15.20 18.28
C HIS A 146 5.85 -15.18 17.95
N TYR A 147 5.09 -14.24 18.55
CA TYR A 147 3.63 -14.24 18.50
C TYR A 147 3.03 -14.08 17.11
N PHE A 148 3.77 -13.53 16.14
CA PHE A 148 3.32 -13.53 14.75
C PHE A 148 3.25 -14.93 14.15
N GLY A 149 4.06 -15.87 14.63
CA GLY A 149 3.92 -17.29 14.33
C GLY A 149 2.67 -17.87 15.02
N ASP A 150 2.56 -17.73 16.33
CA ASP A 150 1.45 -18.30 17.12
C ASP A 150 0.09 -17.86 16.59
N ILE A 151 -0.09 -16.56 16.32
CA ILE A 151 -1.40 -16.02 15.93
C ILE A 151 -1.86 -16.51 14.55
N THR A 152 -0.94 -17.06 13.74
CA THR A 152 -1.23 -17.67 12.43
C THR A 152 -1.46 -19.18 12.51
N GLN A 153 -1.17 -19.80 13.65
CA GLN A 153 -1.44 -21.22 13.88
C GLN A 153 -2.94 -21.36 14.24
N PRO A 154 -3.76 -22.05 13.43
CA PRO A 154 -5.22 -22.13 13.64
C PRO A 154 -5.67 -22.57 15.05
N LEU A 155 -4.97 -23.53 15.65
CA LEU A 155 -5.28 -24.09 16.96
C LEU A 155 -4.95 -23.14 18.13
N HIS A 156 -4.15 -22.10 17.91
CA HIS A 156 -3.87 -21.05 18.90
C HIS A 156 -4.96 -19.98 18.95
N ALA A 157 -5.94 -20.09 18.08
CA ALA A 157 -7.12 -19.24 18.07
C ALA A 157 -8.39 -20.08 18.29
N SER A 158 -8.32 -21.23 18.97
CA SER A 158 -9.44 -22.12 19.22
C SER A 158 -9.42 -22.72 20.62
N GLY A 159 -10.53 -22.62 21.35
CA GLY A 159 -10.67 -23.21 22.68
C GLY A 159 -11.01 -24.70 22.65
N LEU A 160 -11.44 -25.24 21.50
CA LEU A 160 -11.86 -26.63 21.38
C LEU A 160 -10.72 -27.59 21.77
N ALA A 161 -10.97 -28.40 22.81
CA ALA A 161 -10.01 -29.37 23.33
C ALA A 161 -8.63 -28.76 23.69
N ALA A 162 -8.63 -27.50 24.15
CA ALA A 162 -7.44 -26.68 24.38
C ALA A 162 -6.57 -26.60 23.11
N GLY A 163 -7.15 -26.10 22.02
CA GLY A 163 -6.49 -26.07 20.71
C GLY A 163 -6.12 -27.47 20.19
N GLY A 164 -6.91 -28.50 20.47
CA GLY A 164 -6.62 -29.86 20.00
C GLY A 164 -5.63 -30.67 20.86
N ASN A 165 -5.06 -30.11 21.94
CA ASN A 165 -4.15 -30.81 22.86
C ASN A 165 -4.77 -32.08 23.47
N PHE A 166 -6.10 -32.12 23.63
CA PHE A 166 -6.81 -33.28 24.15
C PHE A 166 -7.32 -34.26 23.08
N ILE A 167 -7.02 -34.01 21.79
CA ILE A 167 -7.39 -34.90 20.69
C ILE A 167 -6.22 -35.81 20.36
N ARG A 168 -6.33 -37.08 20.74
CA ARG A 168 -5.30 -38.10 20.46
C ARG A 168 -5.40 -38.58 19.02
N VAL A 169 -4.24 -38.71 18.36
CA VAL A 169 -4.10 -39.12 16.95
C VAL A 169 -2.82 -39.94 16.74
N LYS A 170 -2.61 -40.45 15.53
CA LYS A 170 -1.31 -40.95 15.07
C LYS A 170 -0.75 -40.10 13.95
N PHE A 171 0.58 -40.10 13.81
CA PHE A 171 1.27 -39.50 12.67
C PHE A 171 2.43 -40.40 12.25
N GLY A 172 2.34 -41.02 11.07
CA GLY A 172 3.38 -41.94 10.59
C GLY A 172 3.63 -43.13 11.52
N GLY A 173 2.57 -43.63 12.16
CA GLY A 173 2.59 -44.73 13.12
C GLY A 173 2.87 -44.32 14.57
N LEU A 174 3.25 -43.06 14.85
CA LEU A 174 3.55 -42.56 16.18
C LEU A 174 2.30 -41.99 16.86
N ALA A 175 2.02 -42.39 18.10
CA ALA A 175 0.93 -41.82 18.90
C ALA A 175 1.30 -40.40 19.37
N THR A 176 0.43 -39.43 19.13
CA THR A 176 0.62 -38.02 19.46
C THR A 176 -0.75 -37.35 19.70
N GLU A 177 -0.79 -36.02 19.69
CA GLU A 177 -2.02 -35.23 19.72
C GLU A 177 -2.06 -34.23 18.55
N LEU A 178 -3.26 -33.73 18.23
CA LEU A 178 -3.54 -32.94 17.03
C LEU A 178 -2.74 -31.62 16.98
N HIS A 179 -2.56 -30.95 18.11
CA HIS A 179 -1.82 -29.70 18.24
C HIS A 179 -0.37 -29.87 17.81
N ALA A 180 0.36 -30.83 18.38
CA ALA A 180 1.73 -31.15 17.99
C ALA A 180 1.84 -31.50 16.50
N VAL A 181 0.81 -32.14 15.93
CA VAL A 181 0.78 -32.44 14.48
C VAL A 181 0.82 -31.16 13.65
N TRP A 182 0.03 -30.16 14.02
CA TRP A 182 0.04 -28.85 13.36
C TRP A 182 1.30 -28.05 13.65
N ASP A 183 1.81 -28.07 14.88
CA ASP A 183 2.99 -27.29 15.25
C ASP A 183 4.29 -27.76 14.60
N GLY A 184 4.44 -29.06 14.35
CA GLY A 184 5.72 -29.61 13.89
C GLY A 184 5.60 -30.67 12.82
N TYR A 185 4.78 -31.70 13.04
CA TYR A 185 4.82 -32.87 12.17
C TYR A 185 4.41 -32.58 10.72
N ILE A 186 3.40 -31.73 10.48
CA ILE A 186 2.99 -31.36 9.12
C ILE A 186 4.08 -30.53 8.42
N PRO A 187 4.63 -29.43 8.99
CA PRO A 187 5.75 -28.71 8.39
C PRO A 187 6.97 -29.59 8.07
N TYR A 188 7.31 -30.52 8.97
CA TYR A 188 8.42 -31.45 8.75
C TYR A 188 8.15 -32.42 7.60
N ALA A 189 6.93 -32.97 7.54
CA ALA A 189 6.52 -33.86 6.47
C ALA A 189 6.51 -33.17 5.11
N ASP A 190 6.01 -31.94 5.04
CA ASP A 190 5.95 -31.13 3.82
C ASP A 190 7.36 -30.78 3.30
N ALA A 191 8.23 -30.33 4.20
CA ALA A 191 9.62 -30.03 3.86
C ALA A 191 10.51 -31.28 3.65
N GLY A 192 10.02 -32.48 3.97
CA GLY A 192 10.79 -33.72 3.88
C GLY A 192 11.97 -33.80 4.85
N VAL A 193 11.84 -33.20 6.05
CA VAL A 193 12.90 -33.14 7.07
C VAL A 193 12.42 -33.70 8.41
N ALA A 194 13.34 -34.03 9.32
CA ALA A 194 13.00 -34.42 10.69
C ALA A 194 12.93 -33.22 11.66
N LYS A 195 13.61 -32.12 11.32
CA LYS A 195 13.65 -30.85 12.05
C LYS A 195 14.31 -29.78 11.19
N PHE A 196 14.08 -28.52 11.52
CA PHE A 196 14.76 -27.36 10.93
C PHE A 196 15.99 -26.93 11.75
N SER A 197 16.78 -26.03 11.17
CA SER A 197 17.89 -25.36 11.86
C SER A 197 17.36 -24.25 12.76
N ASN A 198 17.97 -24.03 13.92
CA ASN A 198 17.67 -22.89 14.79
C ASN A 198 18.66 -21.72 14.60
N ILE A 199 19.64 -21.86 13.70
CA ILE A 199 20.69 -20.84 13.45
C ILE A 199 20.70 -20.32 12.02
N SER A 200 19.90 -20.89 11.12
CA SER A 200 19.87 -20.52 9.70
C SER A 200 18.53 -20.84 9.05
N ILE A 201 18.18 -20.10 7.99
CA ILE A 201 17.00 -20.39 7.16
C ILE A 201 17.18 -21.69 6.36
N ALA A 202 16.12 -22.50 6.27
CA ALA A 202 16.08 -23.74 5.52
C ALA A 202 15.75 -23.50 4.03
N PRO A 203 16.21 -24.37 3.11
CA PRO A 203 15.87 -24.25 1.69
C PRO A 203 14.36 -24.22 1.39
N PHE A 204 13.57 -25.02 2.13
CA PHE A 204 12.11 -25.01 2.04
C PHE A 204 11.53 -23.61 2.29
N MET A 205 12.01 -22.93 3.34
CA MET A 205 11.56 -21.59 3.70
C MET A 205 11.99 -20.53 2.68
N LEU A 206 13.15 -20.71 2.02
CA LEU A 206 13.59 -19.84 0.93
C LEU A 206 12.69 -19.98 -0.32
N ASP A 207 12.15 -21.17 -0.61
CA ASP A 207 11.16 -21.35 -1.68
C ASP A 207 9.87 -20.59 -1.37
N LEU A 208 9.39 -20.65 -0.11
CA LEU A 208 8.25 -19.85 0.33
C LEU A 208 8.51 -18.35 0.16
N VAL A 209 9.72 -17.87 0.50
CA VAL A 209 10.12 -16.47 0.26
C VAL A 209 10.06 -16.09 -1.21
N ASP A 210 10.57 -16.93 -2.13
CA ASP A 210 10.47 -16.67 -3.59
C ASP A 210 9.01 -16.64 -4.06
N ARG A 211 8.16 -17.53 -3.53
CA ARG A 211 6.72 -17.55 -3.82
C ARG A 211 6.01 -16.29 -3.33
N ILE A 212 6.42 -15.72 -2.18
CA ILE A 212 5.89 -14.43 -1.67
C ILE A 212 6.24 -13.33 -2.66
N HIS A 213 7.51 -13.20 -3.06
CA HIS A 213 7.95 -12.17 -4.01
C HIS A 213 7.24 -12.24 -5.37
N ARG A 214 6.91 -13.45 -5.81
CA ARG A 214 6.25 -13.70 -7.11
C ARG A 214 4.72 -13.76 -7.04
N ASP A 215 4.14 -13.57 -5.86
CA ASP A 215 2.69 -13.63 -5.62
C ASP A 215 2.06 -14.97 -6.07
N ARG A 216 2.67 -16.09 -5.68
CA ARG A 216 2.30 -17.47 -6.10
C ARG A 216 1.63 -18.31 -5.00
N PHE A 217 0.79 -17.69 -4.19
CA PHE A 217 -0.01 -18.39 -3.18
C PHE A 217 -1.49 -18.46 -3.59
N ILE A 218 -2.27 -19.26 -2.85
CA ILE A 218 -3.72 -19.39 -3.05
C ILE A 218 -4.48 -18.09 -2.77
N GLU A 219 -3.88 -17.18 -2.00
CA GLU A 219 -4.37 -15.83 -1.71
C GLU A 219 -3.30 -14.81 -2.15
N PRO A 220 -3.67 -13.67 -2.77
CA PRO A 220 -2.71 -12.63 -3.13
C PRO A 220 -2.01 -12.05 -1.90
N THR A 221 -0.70 -11.90 -1.96
CA THR A 221 0.14 -11.44 -0.83
C THR A 221 -0.22 -10.04 -0.33
N ALA A 222 -0.81 -9.20 -1.19
CA ALA A 222 -1.29 -7.88 -0.80
C ALA A 222 -2.43 -7.93 0.24
N THR A 223 -3.31 -8.95 0.19
CA THR A 223 -4.42 -9.07 1.15
C THR A 223 -3.93 -9.47 2.54
N TRP A 224 -2.73 -10.06 2.65
CA TRP A 224 -2.17 -10.46 3.95
C TRP A 224 -1.83 -9.24 4.82
N LEU A 225 -1.73 -8.06 4.23
CA LEU A 225 -1.44 -6.78 4.88
C LEU A 225 -2.70 -5.94 5.17
N GLU A 226 -3.91 -6.49 4.97
CA GLU A 226 -5.20 -5.77 5.10
C GLU A 226 -5.47 -5.22 6.52
N CYS A 227 -4.67 -5.61 7.51
CA CYS A 227 -4.50 -4.85 8.75
C CYS A 227 -3.07 -5.03 9.25
N ILE A 228 -2.19 -4.05 9.00
CA ILE A 228 -0.77 -4.09 9.43
C ILE A 228 -0.33 -2.81 10.15
N ASP A 229 -1.28 -2.04 10.70
CA ASP A 229 -1.00 -0.79 11.41
C ASP A 229 -0.49 -1.04 12.84
N PRO A 230 0.80 -0.80 13.15
CA PRO A 230 1.32 -0.97 14.50
C PRO A 230 0.82 0.06 15.51
N PHE A 231 0.04 1.06 15.06
CA PHE A 231 -0.65 2.02 15.93
C PHE A 231 -2.07 1.59 16.28
N SER A 232 -2.60 0.55 15.62
CA SER A 232 -3.91 -0.05 15.91
C SER A 232 -3.77 -1.56 16.22
N PRO A 233 -2.91 -1.94 17.20
CA PRO A 233 -2.42 -3.31 17.25
C PRO A 233 -3.40 -4.36 17.74
N VAL A 234 -4.42 -3.98 18.52
CA VAL A 234 -5.49 -4.89 18.94
C VAL A 234 -6.36 -5.28 17.74
N ASP A 235 -6.76 -4.31 16.91
CA ASP A 235 -7.63 -4.53 15.76
C ASP A 235 -6.97 -5.47 14.73
N CYS A 236 -5.68 -5.25 14.46
CA CYS A 236 -4.95 -6.09 13.51
C CYS A 236 -4.67 -7.49 14.06
N ALA A 237 -4.20 -7.62 15.31
CA ALA A 237 -4.00 -8.93 15.90
C ALA A 237 -5.32 -9.73 15.99
N LEU A 238 -6.44 -9.08 16.33
CA LEU A 238 -7.75 -9.73 16.35
C LEU A 238 -8.19 -10.17 14.95
N THR A 239 -7.92 -9.38 13.92
CA THR A 239 -8.20 -9.75 12.53
C THR A 239 -7.42 -11.01 12.14
N TRP A 240 -6.14 -11.08 12.48
CA TRP A 240 -5.31 -12.26 12.20
C TRP A 240 -5.77 -13.49 12.99
N ALA A 241 -6.14 -13.33 14.27
CA ALA A 241 -6.69 -14.42 15.07
C ALA A 241 -7.99 -14.99 14.47
N ARG A 242 -8.87 -14.13 13.95
CA ARG A 242 -10.10 -14.54 13.24
C ARG A 242 -9.80 -15.28 11.95
N GLU A 243 -8.83 -14.82 11.18
CA GLU A 243 -8.38 -15.53 9.96
C GLU A 243 -7.84 -16.93 10.29
N SER A 244 -7.03 -17.06 11.34
CA SER A 244 -6.49 -18.35 11.78
C SER A 244 -7.57 -19.26 12.31
N ASN A 245 -8.48 -18.75 13.13
CA ASN A 245 -9.62 -19.51 13.63
C ASN A 245 -10.54 -19.99 12.50
N ALA A 246 -10.69 -19.25 11.40
CA ALA A 246 -11.50 -19.71 10.27
C ALA A 246 -11.03 -21.05 9.67
N TRP A 247 -9.72 -21.34 9.73
CA TRP A 247 -9.16 -22.63 9.30
C TRP A 247 -9.59 -23.80 10.19
N THR A 248 -9.98 -23.53 11.44
CA THR A 248 -10.41 -24.58 12.36
C THR A 248 -11.73 -25.21 11.90
N CYS A 249 -12.64 -24.40 11.36
CA CYS A 249 -13.86 -24.87 10.69
C CYS A 249 -13.60 -25.39 9.29
N ALA A 250 -12.80 -24.65 8.50
CA ALA A 250 -12.60 -24.98 7.10
C ALA A 250 -11.84 -26.29 6.88
N TYR A 251 -10.96 -26.65 7.82
CA TYR A 251 -10.07 -27.79 7.65
C TYR A 251 -9.77 -28.55 8.94
N VAL A 252 -9.27 -27.89 10.00
CA VAL A 252 -8.61 -28.57 11.13
C VAL A 252 -9.53 -29.61 11.80
N TYR A 253 -10.78 -29.22 12.09
CA TYR A 253 -11.79 -30.04 12.75
C TYR A 253 -12.92 -30.49 11.83
N HIS A 254 -12.78 -30.33 10.52
CA HIS A 254 -13.82 -30.70 9.55
C HIS A 254 -14.10 -32.20 9.56
N ASP A 255 -13.04 -33.00 9.54
CA ASP A 255 -13.13 -34.46 9.52
C ASP A 255 -13.19 -35.04 10.93
N ARG A 256 -13.88 -36.18 11.08
CA ARG A 256 -13.88 -36.92 12.35
C ARG A 256 -12.55 -37.62 12.56
N ILE A 257 -11.72 -37.04 13.42
CA ILE A 257 -10.42 -37.58 13.83
C ILE A 257 -10.56 -38.32 15.17
N ASN A 258 -9.91 -39.47 15.31
CA ASN A 258 -9.83 -40.23 16.56
C ASN A 258 -8.41 -40.76 16.81
N ASN A 259 -8.22 -41.48 17.92
CA ASN A 259 -6.93 -42.02 18.37
C ASN A 259 -6.33 -43.12 17.46
N GLU A 260 -7.10 -43.66 16.53
CA GLU A 260 -6.64 -44.63 15.53
C GLU A 260 -6.31 -43.98 14.19
N THR A 261 -6.77 -42.75 13.95
CA THR A 261 -6.52 -41.99 12.72
C THR A 261 -5.04 -41.61 12.59
N ASP A 262 -4.38 -42.07 11.53
CA ASP A 262 -3.03 -41.63 11.16
C ASP A 262 -3.10 -40.49 10.15
N LEU A 263 -2.79 -39.28 10.61
CA LEU A 263 -2.94 -38.05 9.83
C LEU A 263 -1.91 -37.92 8.69
N LEU A 264 -0.80 -38.65 8.73
CA LEU A 264 0.16 -38.67 7.62
C LEU A 264 -0.35 -39.57 6.48
N LEU A 265 -1.02 -40.68 6.83
CA LEU A 265 -1.38 -41.73 5.88
C LEU A 265 -2.79 -41.61 5.31
N ASN A 266 -3.70 -40.91 5.99
CA ASN A 266 -5.10 -40.80 5.59
C ASN A 266 -5.41 -39.64 4.62
N GLY A 267 -4.40 -38.86 4.22
CA GLY A 267 -4.53 -37.69 3.35
C GLY A 267 -4.72 -36.34 4.06
N TYR A 268 -4.87 -36.32 5.39
CA TYR A 268 -5.01 -35.09 6.16
C TYR A 268 -3.76 -34.20 6.08
N ALA A 269 -2.57 -34.75 6.30
CA ALA A 269 -1.33 -33.95 6.22
C ALA A 269 -1.17 -33.33 4.82
N GLN A 270 -1.44 -34.10 3.76
CA GLN A 270 -1.30 -33.62 2.38
C GLN A 270 -2.24 -32.46 2.05
N GLY A 271 -3.46 -32.47 2.56
CA GLY A 271 -4.38 -31.34 2.38
C GLY A 271 -4.02 -30.12 3.24
N ALA A 272 -3.31 -30.33 4.37
CA ALA A 272 -2.84 -29.27 5.24
C ALA A 272 -1.60 -28.53 4.72
N PHE A 273 -0.78 -29.16 3.86
CA PHE A 273 0.44 -28.54 3.29
C PHE A 273 0.23 -27.12 2.72
N PRO A 274 -0.69 -26.87 1.78
CA PRO A 274 -0.90 -25.50 1.27
C PRO A 274 -1.38 -24.51 2.35
N ILE A 275 -1.99 -24.99 3.44
CA ILE A 275 -2.48 -24.16 4.55
C ILE A 275 -1.31 -23.76 5.46
N ILE A 276 -0.43 -24.71 5.83
CA ILE A 276 0.72 -24.40 6.69
C ILE A 276 1.73 -23.52 5.95
N GLU A 277 1.95 -23.75 4.65
CA GLU A 277 2.79 -22.89 3.83
C GLU A 277 2.26 -21.45 3.81
N LEU A 278 0.94 -21.29 3.65
CA LEU A 278 0.27 -20.00 3.68
C LEU A 278 0.42 -19.31 5.04
N GLN A 279 0.14 -20.01 6.15
CA GLN A 279 0.17 -19.42 7.49
C GLN A 279 1.59 -19.04 7.93
N ILE A 280 2.59 -19.91 7.71
CA ILE A 280 4.01 -19.61 7.95
C ILE A 280 4.45 -18.39 7.12
N SER A 281 4.02 -18.30 5.86
CA SER A 281 4.31 -17.16 4.97
C SER A 281 3.64 -15.87 5.42
N LYS A 282 2.37 -15.93 5.85
CA LYS A 282 1.65 -14.79 6.44
C LYS A 282 2.35 -14.30 7.71
N ALA A 283 2.77 -15.20 8.59
CA ALA A 283 3.48 -14.86 9.82
C ALA A 283 4.76 -14.05 9.54
N ALA A 284 5.63 -14.59 8.68
CA ALA A 284 6.90 -13.96 8.33
C ALA A 284 6.70 -12.61 7.63
N PHE A 285 5.78 -12.56 6.66
CA PHE A 285 5.53 -11.35 5.87
C PHE A 285 4.89 -10.23 6.71
N ARG A 286 3.94 -10.58 7.59
CA ARG A 286 3.34 -9.64 8.54
C ARG A 286 4.37 -9.14 9.55
N LEU A 287 5.16 -10.05 10.15
CA LEU A 287 6.18 -9.68 11.14
C LEU A 287 7.17 -8.65 10.55
N ALA A 288 7.66 -8.90 9.35
CA ALA A 288 8.61 -8.00 8.71
C ALA A 288 8.01 -6.63 8.40
N ASN A 289 6.80 -6.58 7.82
CA ASN A 289 6.13 -5.32 7.51
C ASN A 289 5.75 -4.55 8.78
N TRP A 290 5.31 -5.23 9.83
CA TRP A 290 5.05 -4.65 11.14
C TRP A 290 6.31 -3.99 11.72
N LEU A 291 7.42 -4.72 11.77
CA LEU A 291 8.69 -4.19 12.28
C LEU A 291 9.24 -3.05 11.42
N ASN A 292 9.10 -3.13 10.09
CA ASN A 292 9.41 -2.02 9.19
C ASN A 292 8.58 -0.79 9.56
N LEU A 293 7.27 -0.92 9.71
CA LEU A 293 6.38 0.21 10.07
C LEU A 293 6.68 0.78 11.47
N LEU A 294 6.96 -0.07 12.46
CA LEU A 294 7.37 0.36 13.81
C LEU A 294 8.68 1.15 13.79
N VAL A 295 9.70 0.64 13.09
CA VAL A 295 11.00 1.31 13.01
C VAL A 295 10.91 2.57 12.16
N VAL A 296 10.04 2.60 11.18
CA VAL A 296 9.87 3.78 10.34
C VAL A 296 9.12 4.86 11.11
N GLU A 297 8.16 4.54 11.98
CA GLU A 297 7.17 5.53 12.49
C GLU A 297 6.66 6.33 11.29
N SER A 298 5.56 5.88 10.71
CA SER A 298 5.08 6.30 9.39
C SER A 298 4.81 7.82 9.21
N SER A 299 5.09 8.65 10.22
CA SER A 299 5.15 10.11 10.20
C SER A 299 6.55 10.74 10.30
N ALA A 300 7.68 9.99 10.32
CA ALA A 300 8.99 10.54 10.70
C ALA A 300 10.23 10.10 9.90
N VAL A 301 10.19 9.11 8.99
CA VAL A 301 11.37 8.86 8.13
C VAL A 301 11.49 9.95 7.10
N ILE A 302 12.32 10.94 7.42
CA ILE A 302 12.85 11.87 6.44
C ILE A 302 13.75 11.05 5.50
N THR A 303 13.34 10.93 4.23
CA THR A 303 14.16 10.28 3.21
C THR A 303 15.18 11.27 2.66
N THR A 304 16.34 10.78 2.25
CA THR A 304 17.30 11.57 1.46
C THR A 304 16.99 11.54 -0.03
N ASN A 305 16.11 10.63 -0.47
CA ASN A 305 15.69 10.51 -1.87
C ASN A 305 14.58 11.52 -2.17
N VAL A 306 14.94 12.80 -2.09
CA VAL A 306 14.04 13.94 -2.31
C VAL A 306 14.43 14.63 -3.60
N ILE A 307 13.45 14.81 -4.48
CA ILE A 307 13.62 15.42 -5.79
C ILE A 307 12.84 16.72 -5.82
N PRO A 308 13.47 17.86 -6.19
CA PRO A 308 12.74 19.10 -6.37
C PRO A 308 11.76 18.97 -7.55
N LEU A 309 10.55 19.48 -7.36
CA LEU A 309 9.54 19.54 -8.42
C LEU A 309 9.72 20.81 -9.25
N ILE A 310 9.70 20.65 -10.57
CA ILE A 310 9.75 21.76 -11.52
C ILE A 310 8.32 22.01 -12.01
N THR A 311 7.75 23.17 -11.67
CA THR A 311 6.43 23.55 -12.18
C THR A 311 6.53 24.00 -13.63
N SER A 312 5.66 23.47 -14.48
CA SER A 312 5.52 23.85 -15.88
C SER A 312 4.05 24.12 -16.20
N ARG A 313 3.77 25.06 -17.10
CA ARG A 313 2.41 25.30 -17.58
C ARG A 313 2.09 24.27 -18.64
N GLY A 314 1.00 23.55 -18.44
CA GLY A 314 0.54 22.52 -19.36
C GLY A 314 -0.92 22.16 -19.07
N PRO A 315 -1.61 21.53 -20.02
CA PRO A 315 -2.97 21.08 -19.79
C PRO A 315 -3.02 20.05 -18.66
N SER A 316 -4.08 20.13 -17.87
CA SER A 316 -4.43 19.11 -16.87
C SER A 316 -4.85 17.83 -17.58
N LEU A 317 -4.28 16.69 -17.21
CA LEU A 317 -4.40 15.43 -17.95
C LEU A 317 -5.75 14.70 -17.71
N SER A 318 -6.56 15.10 -16.72
CA SER A 318 -7.73 14.31 -16.27
C SER A 318 -9.10 15.01 -16.43
N SER A 319 -10.10 14.26 -16.98
CA SER A 319 -11.57 14.30 -16.74
C SER A 319 -12.46 13.38 -17.63
N ARG A 320 -11.94 12.66 -18.65
CA ARG A 320 -12.59 11.54 -19.40
C ARG A 320 -12.27 10.13 -18.92
N TYR A 321 -11.19 9.91 -18.17
CA TYR A 321 -10.82 8.57 -17.67
C TYR A 321 -11.97 7.90 -16.89
N LEU A 322 -12.84 8.70 -16.26
CA LEU A 322 -13.95 8.23 -15.43
C LEU A 322 -15.24 7.92 -16.19
N ARG A 323 -15.35 8.28 -17.48
CA ARG A 323 -16.42 7.76 -18.34
C ARG A 323 -16.12 6.32 -18.78
N ALA A 324 -14.84 5.93 -18.85
CA ALA A 324 -14.43 4.55 -19.06
C ALA A 324 -14.62 3.68 -17.81
N TYR A 325 -14.54 4.27 -16.61
CA TYR A 325 -14.86 3.61 -15.35
C TYR A 325 -16.32 3.09 -15.32
N ASN A 326 -17.27 3.86 -15.87
CA ASN A 326 -18.66 3.41 -16.04
C ASN A 326 -18.93 2.65 -17.35
N SER A 327 -18.10 2.80 -18.40
CA SER A 327 -18.29 2.05 -19.66
C SER A 327 -17.83 0.59 -19.59
N GLN A 328 -16.99 0.22 -18.62
CA GLN A 328 -16.81 -1.20 -18.26
C GLN A 328 -18.07 -1.83 -17.64
N GLN A 329 -19.08 -1.03 -17.24
CA GLN A 329 -20.40 -1.52 -16.83
C GLN A 329 -21.47 -1.45 -17.95
N SER A 330 -21.22 -0.79 -19.09
CA SER A 330 -22.23 -0.71 -20.17
C SER A 330 -21.64 -0.81 -21.58
N ASN A 331 -22.05 -1.87 -22.28
CA ASN A 331 -21.78 -2.07 -23.70
C ASN A 331 -22.47 -0.99 -24.54
N ARG A 332 -21.75 0.07 -24.93
CA ARG A 332 -21.78 0.77 -26.25
C ARG A 332 -21.16 2.18 -26.14
N PRO A 333 -20.19 2.56 -26.99
CA PRO A 333 -19.90 3.96 -27.24
C PRO A 333 -20.97 4.55 -28.16
N LYS A 334 -21.67 5.60 -27.72
CA LYS A 334 -22.43 6.46 -28.64
C LYS A 334 -21.49 7.53 -29.21
N ALA A 335 -21.48 7.68 -30.52
CA ALA A 335 -20.79 8.75 -31.20
C ALA A 335 -21.58 10.07 -31.04
N GLY A 336 -20.90 11.17 -30.69
CA GLY A 336 -21.47 12.52 -30.76
C GLY A 336 -21.47 13.38 -29.48
N GLU A 337 -20.54 13.20 -28.55
CA GLU A 337 -20.52 14.01 -27.32
C GLU A 337 -19.24 14.87 -27.20
N SER A 338 -19.48 16.18 -27.09
CA SER A 338 -18.51 17.29 -26.96
C SER A 338 -17.51 17.04 -25.81
N PRO A 339 -16.26 17.55 -25.89
CA PRO A 339 -15.27 17.29 -24.86
C PRO A 339 -15.64 18.10 -23.60
N THR A 340 -15.48 17.50 -22.43
CA THR A 340 -15.38 18.27 -21.18
C THR A 340 -13.96 18.80 -21.16
N ILE A 341 -13.79 20.12 -21.28
CA ILE A 341 -12.54 20.75 -21.74
C ILE A 341 -11.75 21.38 -20.58
N TRP A 342 -10.51 20.89 -20.40
CA TRP A 342 -9.23 21.61 -20.29
C TRP A 342 -9.13 22.74 -19.26
N ALA A 343 -8.31 22.53 -18.24
CA ALA A 343 -7.56 23.62 -17.66
C ALA A 343 -6.38 23.92 -18.61
N ALA A 344 -6.62 24.73 -19.66
CA ALA A 344 -5.59 25.10 -20.64
C ALA A 344 -4.34 25.75 -19.99
N ASN A 345 -4.51 26.30 -18.78
CA ASN A 345 -3.47 26.90 -17.93
C ASN A 345 -3.22 26.14 -16.61
N GLY A 346 -3.41 24.83 -16.63
CA GLY A 346 -3.00 23.96 -15.54
C GLY A 346 -1.50 24.04 -15.25
N ASN A 347 -1.12 23.55 -14.08
CA ASN A 347 0.27 23.27 -13.77
C ASN A 347 0.47 21.76 -13.81
N VAL A 348 1.56 21.35 -14.45
CA VAL A 348 2.11 20.01 -14.35
C VAL A 348 3.41 20.06 -13.57
N TYR A 349 3.72 18.98 -12.86
CA TYR A 349 4.89 18.89 -11.99
C TYR A 349 5.89 17.92 -12.58
N LEU A 350 7.01 18.47 -13.03
CA LEU A 350 8.05 17.71 -13.70
C LEU A 350 9.12 17.27 -12.69
N THR A 351 9.68 16.11 -12.93
CA THR A 351 10.86 15.63 -12.21
C THR A 351 11.87 15.02 -13.18
N PRO A 352 13.18 15.15 -12.93
CA PRO A 352 14.19 14.43 -13.68
C PRO A 352 14.03 12.92 -13.55
N ILE A 353 14.02 12.23 -14.69
CA ILE A 353 14.03 10.77 -14.79
C ILE A 353 15.10 10.34 -15.80
N ARG A 354 15.77 9.22 -15.54
CA ARG A 354 16.80 8.69 -16.43
C ARG A 354 16.44 7.29 -16.91
N PHE A 355 16.46 7.07 -18.22
CA PHE A 355 16.26 5.79 -18.89
C PHE A 355 17.61 5.35 -19.45
N GLY A 356 18.18 4.26 -18.93
CA GLY A 356 19.54 3.84 -19.27
C GLY A 356 20.53 4.97 -19.01
N ASN A 357 21.20 5.47 -20.05
CA ASN A 357 22.16 6.57 -19.99
C ASN A 357 21.58 7.95 -20.40
N GLN A 358 20.26 8.07 -20.61
CA GLN A 358 19.61 9.28 -21.12
C GLN A 358 18.69 9.92 -20.08
N SER A 359 18.74 11.24 -19.92
CA SER A 359 17.98 11.99 -18.90
C SER A 359 16.90 12.88 -19.51
N PHE A 360 15.74 12.90 -18.87
CA PHE A 360 14.53 13.56 -19.33
C PHE A 360 13.79 14.23 -18.16
N LEU A 361 12.78 15.03 -18.50
CA LEU A 361 11.77 15.49 -17.54
C LEU A 361 10.48 14.72 -17.78
N GLY A 362 9.96 14.07 -16.74
CA GLY A 362 8.67 13.39 -16.78
C GLY A 362 7.62 14.12 -15.94
N VAL A 363 6.38 14.17 -16.42
CA VAL A 363 5.22 14.65 -15.64
C VAL A 363 4.88 13.62 -14.56
N LEU A 364 4.74 14.05 -13.31
CA LEU A 364 4.23 13.19 -12.24
C LEU A 364 2.71 13.13 -12.27
N ASP A 365 2.18 11.91 -12.19
CA ASP A 365 0.74 11.68 -12.25
C ASP A 365 0.32 10.55 -11.31
N THR A 366 -0.46 10.89 -10.27
CA THR A 366 -1.03 9.91 -9.33
C THR A 366 -2.39 9.36 -9.80
N GLY A 367 -2.93 9.88 -10.89
CA GLY A 367 -4.15 9.44 -11.57
C GLY A 367 -3.92 8.36 -12.64
N SER A 368 -2.67 8.03 -12.97
CA SER A 368 -2.30 6.92 -13.85
C SER A 368 -1.08 6.15 -13.35
N ALA A 369 -0.79 4.97 -13.93
CA ALA A 369 0.22 4.03 -13.43
C ALA A 369 1.40 3.79 -14.39
N ASP A 370 1.30 4.23 -15.64
CA ASP A 370 2.30 3.94 -16.65
C ASP A 370 3.43 4.98 -16.62
N THR A 371 4.69 4.52 -16.55
CA THR A 371 5.84 5.35 -16.86
C THR A 371 6.20 5.17 -18.33
N TRP A 372 6.21 6.25 -19.11
CA TRP A 372 6.49 6.20 -20.54
C TRP A 372 7.26 7.44 -21.03
N LEU A 373 8.01 7.27 -22.12
CA LEU A 373 8.68 8.35 -22.85
C LEU A 373 8.37 8.27 -24.34
N VAL A 374 8.42 9.42 -25.01
CA VAL A 374 8.29 9.49 -26.47
C VAL A 374 9.59 9.05 -27.17
N GLU A 375 9.47 8.23 -28.21
CA GLU A 375 10.60 7.72 -29.01
C GLU A 375 11.08 8.73 -30.06
N ASN A 376 12.35 8.62 -30.46
CA ASN A 376 12.88 9.33 -31.61
C ASN A 376 12.11 8.94 -32.88
N ASN A 377 11.57 9.96 -33.59
CA ASN A 377 10.71 9.82 -34.78
C ASN A 377 9.27 9.38 -34.51
N PHE A 378 8.72 9.67 -33.32
CA PHE A 378 7.29 9.51 -33.09
C PHE A 378 6.42 10.32 -34.08
N THR A 379 5.19 9.85 -34.29
CA THR A 379 4.16 10.56 -35.04
C THR A 379 3.34 11.44 -34.11
N CYS A 380 3.37 12.75 -34.30
CA CYS A 380 2.49 13.69 -33.61
C CYS A 380 1.08 13.69 -34.25
N LEU A 381 0.05 13.69 -33.42
CA LEU A 381 -1.36 13.68 -33.80
C LEU A 381 -2.10 14.85 -33.15
N ASP A 382 -3.11 15.37 -33.85
CA ASP A 382 -4.06 16.32 -33.28
C ASP A 382 -5.00 15.63 -32.28
N VAL A 383 -5.15 16.19 -31.09
CA VAL A 383 -6.04 15.64 -30.04
C VAL A 383 -7.51 15.56 -30.50
N ALA A 384 -8.01 16.58 -31.21
CA ALA A 384 -9.41 16.64 -31.60
C ALA A 384 -9.75 15.76 -32.81
N SER A 385 -8.90 15.76 -33.84
CA SER A 385 -9.16 15.11 -35.13
C SER A 385 -8.40 13.80 -35.34
N GLY A 386 -7.40 13.49 -34.52
CA GLY A 386 -6.51 12.32 -34.66
C GLY A 386 -5.62 12.36 -35.91
N ARG A 387 -5.57 13.49 -36.62
CA ARG A 387 -4.78 13.65 -37.86
C ARG A 387 -3.31 13.93 -37.54
N THR A 388 -2.41 13.41 -38.37
CA THR A 388 -0.97 13.65 -38.26
C THR A 388 -0.63 15.13 -38.40
N LYS A 389 0.31 15.56 -37.55
CA LYS A 389 0.86 16.90 -37.44
C LYS A 389 2.39 16.84 -37.42
N SER A 390 3.05 18.00 -37.54
CA SER A 390 4.51 18.03 -37.39
C SER A 390 4.90 17.69 -35.94
N PRO A 391 6.00 16.95 -35.70
CA PRO A 391 6.40 16.53 -34.35
C PRO A 391 6.46 17.67 -33.32
N GLU A 392 6.89 18.86 -33.74
CA GLU A 392 7.04 20.04 -32.89
C GLU A 392 5.70 20.55 -32.33
N GLN A 393 4.58 20.25 -33.01
CA GLN A 393 3.26 20.67 -32.57
C GLN A 393 2.77 19.92 -31.33
N CYS A 394 3.32 18.74 -31.05
CA CYS A 394 3.06 18.03 -29.79
C CYS A 394 3.86 18.61 -28.61
N LYS A 395 4.80 19.53 -28.88
CA LYS A 395 5.54 20.27 -27.85
C LYS A 395 6.19 19.38 -26.77
N PHE A 396 6.73 18.23 -27.16
CA PHE A 396 7.55 17.44 -26.25
C PHE A 396 8.92 18.11 -26.00
N GLY A 397 9.54 17.73 -24.89
CA GLY A 397 10.98 17.89 -24.67
C GLY A 397 11.81 16.92 -25.53
N PRO A 398 13.09 16.71 -25.20
CA PRO A 398 13.95 15.78 -25.94
C PRO A 398 13.36 14.36 -25.97
N ALA A 399 13.29 13.74 -27.14
CA ALA A 399 12.80 12.38 -27.29
C ALA A 399 13.85 11.34 -26.87
N TYR A 400 13.38 10.20 -26.39
CA TYR A 400 14.22 9.07 -26.00
C TYR A 400 14.69 8.30 -27.23
N ASN A 401 15.96 7.90 -27.25
CA ASN A 401 16.53 7.05 -28.29
C ASN A 401 16.70 5.63 -27.75
N SER A 402 15.71 4.75 -27.95
CA SER A 402 15.79 3.37 -27.44
C SER A 402 16.95 2.58 -28.04
N SER A 403 17.27 2.83 -29.31
CA SER A 403 18.35 2.14 -30.03
C SER A 403 19.75 2.49 -29.50
N ALA A 404 19.90 3.62 -28.82
CA ALA A 404 21.16 4.05 -28.22
C ALA A 404 21.32 3.60 -26.75
N SER A 405 20.27 3.03 -26.14
CA SER A 405 20.34 2.56 -24.75
C SER A 405 20.90 1.13 -24.69
N PRO A 406 21.93 0.87 -23.86
CA PRO A 406 22.50 -0.48 -23.72
C PRO A 406 21.62 -1.43 -22.90
N THR A 407 20.66 -0.89 -22.15
CA THR A 407 19.83 -1.63 -21.18
C THR A 407 18.39 -1.81 -21.65
N TYR A 408 17.98 -1.11 -22.71
CA TYR A 408 16.65 -1.24 -23.29
C TYR A 408 16.45 -2.59 -23.98
N LYS A 409 15.32 -3.23 -23.70
CA LYS A 409 14.82 -4.37 -24.46
C LYS A 409 13.32 -4.28 -24.65
N GLN A 410 12.87 -4.25 -25.89
CA GLN A 410 11.44 -4.35 -26.20
C GLN A 410 10.89 -5.70 -25.72
N VAL A 411 9.67 -5.70 -25.21
CA VAL A 411 8.91 -6.91 -24.87
C VAL A 411 8.09 -7.31 -26.09
N GLU A 412 8.28 -8.54 -26.57
CA GLU A 412 7.56 -9.05 -27.73
C GLU A 412 6.05 -9.16 -27.46
N ASP A 413 5.24 -8.91 -28.49
CA ASP A 413 3.78 -8.99 -28.49
C ASP A 413 3.04 -8.15 -27.42
N GLN A 414 3.70 -7.13 -26.85
CA GLN A 414 3.10 -6.20 -25.90
C GLN A 414 3.14 -4.75 -26.40
N TYR A 415 1.97 -4.10 -26.35
CA TYR A 415 1.74 -2.77 -26.88
C TYR A 415 1.23 -1.83 -25.79
N PHE A 416 1.72 -0.60 -25.82
CA PHE A 416 1.28 0.48 -24.97
C PHE A 416 0.10 1.21 -25.61
N ASN A 417 -0.99 1.40 -24.87
CA ASN A 417 -2.16 2.14 -25.35
C ASN A 417 -2.90 2.81 -24.19
N ILE A 418 -2.74 4.11 -24.07
CA ILE A 418 -3.37 4.91 -23.02
C ILE A 418 -4.18 6.05 -23.62
N SER A 419 -5.26 6.42 -22.92
CA SER A 419 -6.03 7.62 -23.18
C SER A 419 -6.29 8.33 -21.86
N TYR A 420 -5.97 9.62 -21.85
CA TYR A 420 -6.14 10.50 -20.71
C TYR A 420 -7.50 11.19 -20.76
N GLY A 421 -7.79 11.91 -19.69
CA GLY A 421 -9.11 12.44 -19.48
C GLY A 421 -9.40 13.77 -20.19
N ASP A 422 -8.38 14.52 -20.53
CA ASP A 422 -8.50 15.70 -21.38
C ASP A 422 -8.67 15.37 -22.88
N GLY A 423 -8.53 14.09 -23.25
CA GLY A 423 -8.67 13.57 -24.61
C GLY A 423 -7.34 13.20 -25.26
N GLU A 424 -6.20 13.46 -24.61
CA GLU A 424 -4.91 13.00 -25.10
C GLU A 424 -4.86 11.47 -25.17
N PHE A 425 -4.16 10.95 -26.16
CA PHE A 425 -4.01 9.50 -26.33
C PHE A 425 -2.67 9.14 -26.97
N LEU A 426 -2.12 8.03 -26.53
CA LEU A 426 -0.75 7.65 -26.83
C LEU A 426 -0.69 6.16 -27.12
N ASN A 427 0.06 5.80 -28.14
CA ASN A 427 0.30 4.42 -28.54
C ASN A 427 1.80 4.15 -28.69
N GLY A 428 2.17 2.88 -28.51
CA GLY A 428 3.52 2.42 -28.79
C GLY A 428 3.72 0.98 -28.35
N VAL A 429 4.94 0.67 -27.91
CA VAL A 429 5.36 -0.66 -27.50
C VAL A 429 5.68 -0.69 -26.01
N ILE A 430 5.65 -1.89 -25.43
CA ILE A 430 6.16 -2.12 -24.08
C ILE A 430 7.61 -2.58 -24.17
N GLY A 431 8.46 -2.03 -23.31
CA GLY A 431 9.85 -2.43 -23.16
C GLY A 431 10.25 -2.55 -21.70
N THR A 432 11.46 -3.04 -21.48
CA THR A 432 12.16 -2.99 -20.19
C THR A 432 13.36 -2.07 -20.31
N GLU A 433 13.62 -1.29 -19.27
CA GLU A 433 14.74 -0.35 -19.20
C GLU A 433 15.20 -0.20 -17.75
N ASP A 434 16.48 0.13 -17.54
CA ASP A 434 16.96 0.56 -16.23
C ASP A 434 16.56 2.02 -15.99
N VAL A 435 15.61 2.23 -15.08
CA VAL A 435 15.01 3.55 -14.84
C VAL A 435 15.47 4.10 -13.50
N THR A 436 16.06 5.30 -13.51
CA THR A 436 16.46 6.01 -12.28
C THR A 436 15.57 7.19 -12.01
N LEU A 437 15.05 7.26 -10.78
CA LEU A 437 14.30 8.39 -10.25
C LEU A 437 14.81 8.69 -8.83
N GLY A 438 15.17 9.95 -8.57
CA GLY A 438 15.64 10.38 -7.25
C GLY A 438 16.86 9.64 -6.72
N GLY A 439 17.78 9.26 -7.60
CA GLY A 439 18.99 8.50 -7.25
C GLY A 439 18.78 7.00 -7.10
N ILE A 440 17.53 6.51 -7.14
CA ILE A 440 17.21 5.08 -7.02
C ILE A 440 17.02 4.50 -8.42
N THR A 441 17.69 3.38 -8.72
CA THR A 441 17.60 2.70 -10.02
C THR A 441 16.76 1.43 -9.90
N ALA A 442 15.63 1.36 -10.60
CA ALA A 442 14.86 0.15 -10.81
C ALA A 442 15.37 -0.55 -12.08
N LEU A 443 15.98 -1.73 -11.90
CA LEU A 443 16.53 -2.51 -13.01
C LEU A 443 15.41 -3.20 -13.80
N LYS A 444 15.51 -3.22 -15.13
CA LYS A 444 14.54 -3.84 -16.05
C LYS A 444 13.09 -3.41 -15.77
N GLN A 445 12.88 -2.16 -15.39
CA GLN A 445 11.55 -1.60 -15.21
C GLN A 445 10.76 -1.68 -16.52
N THR A 446 9.53 -2.21 -16.45
CA THR A 446 8.59 -2.17 -17.58
C THR A 446 8.14 -0.74 -17.84
N VAL A 447 8.27 -0.28 -19.08
CA VAL A 447 7.96 1.09 -19.51
C VAL A 447 7.24 1.10 -20.86
N GLY A 448 6.44 2.13 -21.10
CA GLY A 448 5.89 2.43 -22.41
C GLY A 448 6.86 3.25 -23.25
N ILE A 449 7.07 2.85 -24.50
CA ILE A 449 7.83 3.63 -25.49
C ILE A 449 6.85 4.09 -26.57
N VAL A 450 6.57 5.39 -26.58
CA VAL A 450 5.49 5.99 -27.38
C VAL A 450 5.99 6.34 -28.78
N ASP A 451 5.34 5.77 -29.80
CA ASP A 451 5.63 6.01 -31.22
C ASP A 451 4.55 6.84 -31.92
N ARG A 452 3.36 7.00 -31.32
CA ARG A 452 2.28 7.87 -31.80
C ARG A 452 1.65 8.59 -30.62
N ALA A 453 1.63 9.92 -30.65
CA ALA A 453 1.16 10.73 -29.55
C ALA A 453 0.21 11.83 -30.03
N ALA A 454 -0.98 11.89 -29.45
CA ALA A 454 -1.81 13.09 -29.42
C ALA A 454 -1.62 13.73 -28.04
N TRP A 455 -0.68 14.67 -27.97
CA TRP A 455 -0.20 15.29 -26.72
C TRP A 455 -0.05 16.79 -26.91
N MET A 456 -0.34 17.54 -25.86
CA MET A 456 -0.33 18.99 -25.80
C MET A 456 0.76 19.42 -24.82
N GLY A 457 2.00 19.18 -25.23
CA GLY A 457 3.14 19.33 -24.35
C GLY A 457 3.45 20.75 -23.94
N ASP A 458 4.30 20.82 -22.93
CA ASP A 458 4.77 22.03 -22.27
C ASP A 458 6.17 22.44 -22.74
N THR A 459 6.65 21.87 -23.85
CA THR A 459 7.99 22.01 -24.46
C THR A 459 9.16 21.47 -23.62
N LYS A 460 8.88 20.85 -22.47
CA LYS A 460 9.90 20.40 -21.51
C LYS A 460 9.81 18.92 -21.20
N SER A 461 8.60 18.43 -20.96
CA SER A 461 8.32 17.04 -20.63
C SER A 461 8.49 16.14 -21.85
N SER A 462 9.18 15.01 -21.65
CA SER A 462 9.38 13.98 -22.68
C SER A 462 8.44 12.79 -22.51
N GLY A 463 7.64 12.81 -21.44
CA GLY A 463 6.67 11.79 -21.11
C GLY A 463 6.16 11.94 -19.69
N LEU A 464 5.70 10.84 -19.11
CA LEU A 464 4.96 10.82 -17.85
C LEU A 464 5.43 9.66 -16.96
N ILE A 465 5.33 9.88 -15.65
CA ILE A 465 5.68 8.95 -14.59
C ILE A 465 4.41 8.66 -13.80
N GLY A 466 3.73 7.57 -14.15
CA GLY A 466 2.55 7.11 -13.45
C GLY A 466 2.91 6.56 -12.07
N LEU A 467 2.17 7.01 -11.06
CA LEU A 467 2.38 6.70 -9.65
C LEU A 467 1.25 5.87 -9.04
N ALA A 468 0.19 5.56 -9.79
CA ALA A 468 -0.92 4.73 -9.32
C ALA A 468 -0.57 3.23 -9.27
N TYR A 469 -1.58 2.37 -9.06
CA TYR A 469 -1.38 0.95 -8.79
C TYR A 469 -1.23 0.08 -10.06
N PRO A 470 -0.63 -1.13 -9.96
CA PRO A 470 -0.45 -2.04 -11.09
C PRO A 470 -1.69 -2.30 -11.96
N SER A 471 -2.87 -2.37 -11.35
CA SER A 471 -4.14 -2.63 -12.06
C SER A 471 -4.53 -1.52 -13.04
N ALA A 472 -3.96 -0.31 -12.90
CA ALA A 472 -4.20 0.82 -13.78
C ALA A 472 -3.23 0.90 -14.98
N THR A 473 -2.23 0.01 -15.06
CA THR A 473 -1.25 -0.01 -16.17
C THR A 473 -1.89 -0.37 -17.51
N ARG A 474 -1.34 0.13 -18.62
CA ARG A 474 -1.94 0.09 -19.96
C ARG A 474 -1.07 -0.63 -21.00
N ALA A 475 -0.59 -1.81 -20.63
CA ALA A 475 0.00 -2.79 -21.55
C ALA A 475 -1.05 -3.80 -22.04
N PHE A 476 -0.94 -4.19 -23.32
CA PHE A 476 -1.91 -5.07 -23.97
C PHE A 476 -1.23 -6.07 -24.92
N THR A 477 -1.77 -7.30 -24.97
CA THR A 477 -1.34 -8.33 -25.94
C THR A 477 -1.82 -8.06 -27.37
N GLY A 478 -0.95 -8.25 -28.35
CA GLY A 478 -1.28 -8.32 -29.78
C GLY A 478 -1.71 -7.01 -30.47
N ASN A 479 -1.81 -7.06 -31.81
CA ASN A 479 -2.27 -5.95 -32.66
C ASN A 479 -3.69 -6.25 -33.20
N GLY A 480 -4.73 -5.59 -32.69
CA GLY A 480 -6.14 -5.84 -33.08
C GLY A 480 -7.19 -5.64 -31.98
N SER A 481 -8.43 -6.05 -32.24
CA SER A 481 -9.63 -5.79 -31.39
C SER A 481 -9.92 -6.84 -30.30
N LYS A 482 -9.01 -7.80 -30.06
CA LYS A 482 -9.07 -8.79 -28.96
C LYS A 482 -7.80 -8.73 -28.11
N LYS A 483 -7.61 -7.65 -27.35
CA LYS A 483 -6.40 -7.47 -26.53
C LYS A 483 -6.71 -7.73 -25.05
N ALA A 484 -5.99 -8.66 -24.43
CA ALA A 484 -5.97 -8.81 -22.98
C ALA A 484 -4.97 -7.80 -22.40
N GLN A 485 -5.36 -7.12 -21.32
CA GLN A 485 -4.46 -6.27 -20.54
C GLN A 485 -3.37 -7.14 -19.90
N VAL A 486 -2.14 -6.64 -19.85
CA VAL A 486 -1.00 -7.29 -19.20
C VAL A 486 -0.55 -6.41 -18.04
N PRO A 487 -1.07 -6.63 -16.82
CA PRO A 487 -0.67 -5.82 -15.67
C PRO A 487 0.83 -5.98 -15.38
N TYR A 488 1.48 -4.89 -15.00
CA TYR A 488 2.87 -4.90 -14.54
C TYR A 488 3.06 -3.94 -13.35
N ASN A 489 4.20 -4.04 -12.65
CA ASN A 489 4.51 -3.15 -11.54
C ASN A 489 4.97 -1.77 -12.05
N PRO A 490 4.30 -0.66 -11.68
CA PRO A 490 4.78 0.71 -11.93
C PRO A 490 6.12 0.98 -11.23
N LEU A 491 6.81 2.04 -11.64
CA LEU A 491 8.18 2.33 -11.20
C LEU A 491 8.37 2.29 -9.68
N LEU A 492 7.54 3.02 -8.92
CA LEU A 492 7.64 3.02 -7.46
C LEU A 492 7.27 1.65 -6.85
N THR A 493 6.36 0.92 -7.49
CA THR A 493 6.00 -0.44 -7.06
C THR A 493 7.17 -1.40 -7.20
N THR A 494 7.87 -1.35 -8.33
CA THR A 494 9.09 -2.12 -8.55
C THR A 494 10.18 -1.74 -7.53
N MET A 495 10.34 -0.45 -7.23
CA MET A 495 11.34 0.01 -6.25
C MET A 495 11.12 -0.59 -4.87
N TRP A 496 9.90 -0.50 -4.31
CA TRP A 496 9.67 -1.03 -2.97
C TRP A 496 9.59 -2.56 -2.93
N LYS A 497 9.04 -3.22 -3.97
CA LYS A 497 9.04 -4.70 -4.04
C LYS A 497 10.45 -5.30 -4.09
N ASN A 498 11.40 -4.54 -4.62
CA ASN A 498 12.82 -4.89 -4.64
C ASN A 498 13.59 -4.36 -3.43
N ASN A 499 12.90 -3.92 -2.37
CA ASN A 499 13.47 -3.40 -1.12
C ASN A 499 14.44 -2.21 -1.31
N LEU A 500 14.28 -1.43 -2.39
CA LEU A 500 15.08 -0.23 -2.65
C LEU A 500 14.58 0.99 -1.87
N THR A 501 13.28 0.98 -1.52
CA THR A 501 12.60 2.05 -0.81
C THR A 501 11.55 1.46 0.13
N LEU A 502 11.14 2.23 1.13
CA LEU A 502 9.90 1.92 1.83
C LEU A 502 8.70 2.02 0.86
N PRO A 503 7.60 1.30 1.12
CA PRO A 503 6.41 1.29 0.27
C PRO A 503 5.56 2.55 0.49
N LEU A 504 6.17 3.73 0.38
CA LEU A 504 5.48 5.01 0.46
C LEU A 504 6.23 6.10 -0.31
N PHE A 505 5.51 7.13 -0.73
CA PHE A 505 6.09 8.37 -1.22
C PHE A 505 5.26 9.55 -0.74
N SER A 506 5.83 10.74 -0.78
CA SER A 506 5.11 11.95 -0.41
C SER A 506 5.42 13.11 -1.32
N MET A 507 4.43 14.00 -1.47
CA MET A 507 4.46 15.11 -2.40
C MET A 507 4.12 16.41 -1.67
N ALA A 508 5.01 17.39 -1.80
CA ALA A 508 4.78 18.77 -1.43
C ALA A 508 4.78 19.62 -2.69
N ILE A 509 3.61 20.09 -3.10
CA ILE A 509 3.45 20.83 -4.35
C ILE A 509 3.69 22.33 -4.10
N ALA A 510 4.66 22.92 -4.80
CA ALA A 510 4.94 24.36 -4.71
C ALA A 510 3.80 25.20 -5.29
N ARG A 511 3.44 26.29 -4.60
CA ARG A 511 2.44 27.25 -5.09
C ARG A 511 2.99 28.24 -6.11
N ASN A 512 4.26 28.61 -5.99
CA ASN A 512 4.93 29.56 -6.86
C ASN A 512 6.41 29.18 -7.07
N LYS A 513 7.11 29.92 -7.95
CA LYS A 513 8.51 29.67 -8.28
C LYS A 513 9.48 29.88 -7.11
N ASP A 514 9.05 30.58 -6.06
CA ASP A 514 9.85 30.89 -4.87
C ASP A 514 9.70 29.80 -3.78
N GLU A 515 8.67 28.95 -3.88
CA GLU A 515 8.50 27.78 -3.03
C GLU A 515 9.22 26.56 -3.63
N THR A 516 9.92 25.81 -2.78
CA THR A 516 10.46 24.50 -3.18
C THR A 516 9.35 23.45 -3.09
N GLY A 517 9.02 22.82 -4.23
CA GLY A 517 8.19 21.63 -4.27
C GLY A 517 9.08 20.39 -4.22
N ALA A 518 8.55 19.28 -3.71
CA ALA A 518 9.34 18.06 -3.56
C ALA A 518 8.50 16.79 -3.76
N LEU A 519 9.11 15.80 -4.42
CA LEU A 519 8.73 14.39 -4.34
C LEU A 519 9.76 13.68 -3.46
N ALA A 520 9.30 13.05 -2.38
CA ALA A 520 10.12 12.26 -1.49
C ALA A 520 9.75 10.77 -1.64
N ILE A 521 10.73 9.94 -1.98
CA ILE A 521 10.54 8.51 -2.25
C ILE A 521 11.01 7.70 -1.04
N GLY A 522 10.15 6.79 -0.57
CA GLY A 522 10.42 5.95 0.60
C GLY A 522 10.41 6.70 1.93
N GLY A 523 9.74 7.86 2.01
CA GLY A 523 9.74 8.69 3.22
C GLY A 523 9.04 10.04 3.04
N LEU A 524 9.24 10.91 4.01
CA LEU A 524 8.81 12.31 4.03
C LEU A 524 9.94 13.24 3.58
N PRO A 525 9.64 14.42 3.01
CA PRO A 525 10.67 15.40 2.67
C PRO A 525 11.22 16.05 3.93
N GLY A 526 12.54 16.25 3.97
CA GLY A 526 13.18 17.07 5.02
C GLY A 526 13.07 18.58 4.73
N PRO A 527 13.76 19.42 5.53
CA PRO A 527 13.97 20.82 5.19
C PRO A 527 14.50 20.98 3.75
N PRO A 528 14.05 22.01 3.00
CA PRO A 528 13.28 23.17 3.46
C PRO A 528 11.76 22.96 3.53
N ILE A 529 11.23 21.77 3.20
CA ILE A 529 9.79 21.51 3.24
C ILE A 529 9.33 21.46 4.70
N LYS A 530 8.44 22.38 5.08
CA LYS A 530 7.87 22.45 6.43
C LYS A 530 6.40 22.05 6.40
N TYR A 531 6.01 21.26 7.39
CA TYR A 531 4.66 20.77 7.57
C TYR A 531 4.42 20.47 9.05
N GLU A 532 3.17 20.39 9.45
CA GLU A 532 2.79 20.02 10.81
C GLU A 532 3.13 18.56 11.11
N HIS A 533 3.51 18.26 12.36
CA HIS A 533 3.87 16.90 12.77
C HIS A 533 2.68 15.92 12.83
N TRP A 534 1.46 16.45 12.96
CA TRP A 534 0.25 15.63 13.00
C TRP A 534 -0.31 15.43 11.59
N PHE A 535 -0.61 14.18 11.26
CA PHE A 535 -1.21 13.77 9.99
C PHE A 535 -2.66 13.29 10.18
N ALA A 536 -3.58 13.81 9.37
CA ALA A 536 -4.87 13.15 9.15
C ALA A 536 -4.63 11.90 8.30
N ARG A 537 -5.38 10.83 8.56
CA ARG A 537 -5.26 9.55 7.86
C ARG A 537 -6.60 9.16 7.23
N ALA A 538 -6.55 8.55 6.06
CA ALA A 538 -7.71 7.98 5.38
C ALA A 538 -7.31 6.67 4.68
N PRO A 539 -8.03 5.56 4.90
CA PRO A 539 -7.78 4.31 4.17
C PRO A 539 -7.97 4.53 2.66
N ILE A 540 -7.09 3.91 1.86
CA ILE A 540 -7.26 3.86 0.41
C ILE A 540 -8.35 2.83 0.12
N GLU A 541 -9.26 3.16 -0.80
CA GLU A 541 -10.37 2.30 -1.15
C GLU A 541 -10.03 1.37 -2.32
N LEU A 542 -10.52 0.12 -2.21
CA LEU A 542 -10.43 -0.86 -3.28
C LEU A 542 -11.46 -0.57 -4.38
N ALA A 543 -11.08 -0.85 -5.62
CA ALA A 543 -11.96 -0.81 -6.79
C ALA A 543 -12.21 -2.22 -7.31
N THR A 544 -13.42 -2.47 -7.82
CA THR A 544 -13.71 -3.70 -8.56
C THR A 544 -13.26 -3.51 -10.00
N VAL A 545 -12.26 -4.28 -10.42
CA VAL A 545 -11.68 -4.28 -11.76
C VAL A 545 -12.11 -5.56 -12.48
N THR A 546 -12.57 -5.42 -13.72
CA THR A 546 -12.88 -6.58 -14.57
C THR A 546 -11.59 -7.04 -15.25
N ALA A 547 -10.98 -8.10 -14.73
CA ALA A 547 -9.84 -8.74 -15.36
C ALA A 547 -10.33 -9.58 -16.54
N ILE A 548 -9.74 -9.36 -17.72
CA ILE A 548 -10.04 -10.14 -18.93
C ILE A 548 -8.81 -10.97 -19.26
N ALA A 549 -8.90 -12.28 -19.04
CA ALA A 549 -7.85 -13.23 -19.39
C ALA A 549 -8.18 -13.89 -20.74
N ASN A 550 -7.17 -14.12 -21.57
CA ASN A 550 -7.29 -14.95 -22.76
C ASN A 550 -6.73 -16.33 -22.46
N ILE A 551 -7.61 -17.33 -22.33
CA ILE A 551 -7.24 -18.73 -22.12
C ILE A 551 -7.57 -19.49 -23.40
N ASN A 552 -6.54 -19.98 -24.11
CA ASN A 552 -6.69 -20.75 -25.36
C ASN A 552 -7.56 -20.07 -26.44
N GLY A 553 -7.46 -18.74 -26.58
CA GLY A 553 -8.25 -17.97 -27.55
C GLY A 553 -9.65 -17.57 -27.07
N THR A 554 -10.04 -17.95 -25.85
CA THR A 554 -11.31 -17.61 -25.21
C THR A 554 -11.10 -16.52 -24.17
N LEU A 555 -11.84 -15.41 -24.29
CA LEU A 555 -11.82 -14.33 -23.30
C LEU A 555 -12.69 -14.71 -22.10
N ILE A 556 -12.10 -14.77 -20.92
CA ILE A 556 -12.78 -14.99 -19.65
C ILE A 556 -12.67 -13.70 -18.84
N SER A 557 -13.81 -13.14 -18.44
CA SER A 557 -13.87 -11.97 -17.57
C SER A 557 -14.14 -12.40 -16.13
N SER A 558 -13.31 -11.97 -15.19
CA SER A 558 -13.52 -12.15 -13.75
C SER A 558 -13.44 -10.79 -13.07
N ASN A 559 -14.39 -10.50 -12.18
CA ASN A 559 -14.32 -9.32 -11.34
C ASN A 559 -13.33 -9.59 -10.20
N LYS A 560 -12.37 -8.70 -10.01
CA LYS A 560 -11.39 -8.74 -8.93
C LYS A 560 -11.47 -7.41 -8.17
N THR A 561 -11.35 -7.44 -6.86
CA THR A 561 -11.27 -6.23 -6.04
C THR A 561 -9.80 -5.95 -5.74
N GLU A 562 -9.29 -4.81 -6.16
CA GLU A 562 -7.88 -4.43 -5.97
C GLU A 562 -7.71 -2.90 -5.94
N TYR A 563 -6.56 -2.44 -5.44
CA TYR A 563 -6.21 -1.01 -5.49
C TYR A 563 -5.92 -0.61 -6.94
N GLN A 564 -6.47 0.54 -7.35
CA GLN A 564 -6.31 1.07 -8.70
C GLN A 564 -5.79 2.51 -8.70
N LEU A 565 -6.46 3.38 -7.94
CA LEU A 565 -6.12 4.79 -7.77
C LEU A 565 -6.12 5.13 -6.27
N TYR A 566 -5.59 6.30 -5.93
CA TYR A 566 -5.60 6.83 -4.57
C TYR A 566 -6.95 7.45 -4.23
N ALA A 567 -7.95 6.57 -4.12
CA ALA A 567 -9.32 6.93 -3.78
C ALA A 567 -9.54 6.83 -2.27
N ILE A 568 -10.15 7.84 -1.66
CA ILE A 568 -10.50 7.89 -0.24
C ILE A 568 -11.92 8.43 -0.05
N THR A 569 -12.50 8.16 1.12
CA THR A 569 -13.67 8.89 1.65
C THR A 569 -13.23 9.94 2.66
N VAL A 570 -14.01 11.02 2.77
CA VAL A 570 -13.70 12.17 3.63
C VAL A 570 -14.92 12.55 4.47
N ASP A 571 -14.72 13.22 5.59
CA ASP A 571 -15.81 13.52 6.53
C ASP A 571 -16.82 14.49 5.93
N ASN A 572 -16.32 15.53 5.25
CA ASN A 572 -17.11 16.60 4.64
C ASN A 572 -16.23 17.58 3.84
N PHE A 573 -16.86 18.36 2.98
CA PHE A 573 -16.34 19.64 2.51
C PHE A 573 -16.87 20.78 3.38
N ALA A 574 -15.97 21.66 3.79
CA ALA A 574 -16.25 22.84 4.60
C ALA A 574 -16.04 24.11 3.77
N PHE A 575 -17.02 25.02 3.78
CA PHE A 575 -16.90 26.27 3.03
C PHE A 575 -17.67 27.42 3.67
N ALA A 576 -17.19 28.64 3.44
CA ALA A 576 -17.75 29.86 4.02
C ALA A 576 -17.66 31.05 3.06
N ARG A 577 -18.50 32.07 3.29
CA ARG A 577 -18.50 33.31 2.50
C ARG A 577 -17.14 34.03 2.61
N PRO A 578 -16.77 34.83 1.59
CA PRO A 578 -15.54 35.62 1.65
C PRO A 578 -15.55 36.59 2.83
N THR A 579 -14.53 36.56 3.69
CA THR A 579 -14.36 37.53 4.78
C THR A 579 -13.30 38.58 4.41
N PRO A 580 -13.59 39.90 4.51
CA PRO A 580 -12.64 40.96 4.12
C PRO A 580 -11.36 41.13 4.96
N ARG A 581 -11.08 40.28 5.97
CA ARG A 581 -10.14 40.61 7.07
C ARG A 581 -9.04 39.59 7.39
N PHE A 582 -8.70 38.65 6.52
CA PHE A 582 -7.60 37.73 6.81
C PHE A 582 -6.37 38.03 5.95
N GLN A 583 -5.37 38.68 6.56
CA GLN A 583 -3.98 38.55 6.11
C GLN A 583 -3.45 37.20 6.61
N PRO A 584 -2.73 36.43 5.77
CA PRO A 584 -2.03 35.24 6.25
C PRO A 584 -0.85 35.71 7.09
N SER A 585 -0.98 35.72 8.43
CA SER A 585 0.16 35.90 9.33
C SER A 585 0.48 34.59 10.04
N PRO A 586 1.77 34.20 10.13
CA PRO A 586 2.22 32.94 10.70
C PRO A 586 2.33 33.06 12.22
N SER A 587 1.35 32.60 12.97
CA SER A 587 1.53 32.48 14.42
C SER A 587 0.61 31.43 15.05
N LEU A 588 1.26 30.38 15.55
CA LEU A 588 0.98 29.65 16.78
C LEU A 588 -0.15 30.29 17.62
N LEU A 589 -1.33 29.70 17.62
CA LEU A 589 -2.29 29.90 18.71
C LEU A 589 -2.62 28.54 19.34
N PRO A 590 -2.67 28.45 20.68
CA PRO A 590 -3.08 27.23 21.37
C PRO A 590 -4.56 26.92 21.07
N PRO A 591 -4.99 25.65 21.20
CA PRO A 591 -6.40 25.30 21.01
C PRO A 591 -7.23 25.92 22.15
N GLY A 592 -8.06 26.93 21.86
CA GLY A 592 -8.96 27.47 22.89
C GLY A 592 -9.65 28.82 22.65
N HIS A 593 -9.26 29.62 21.66
CA HIS A 593 -9.92 30.92 21.43
C HIS A 593 -10.47 31.04 20.01
N GLY A 594 -11.81 30.98 19.92
CA GLY A 594 -12.57 31.08 18.68
C GLY A 594 -12.39 32.42 18.00
N HIS A 595 -12.08 32.38 16.70
CA HIS A 595 -12.29 33.50 15.79
C HIS A 595 -13.79 33.83 15.71
N PRO A 596 -14.17 35.10 15.41
CA PRO A 596 -15.57 35.52 15.35
C PRO A 596 -16.37 34.56 14.46
N HIS A 597 -17.52 34.11 14.97
CA HIS A 597 -18.41 33.09 14.40
C HIS A 597 -18.59 33.23 12.88
N GLU A 598 -17.69 32.60 12.12
CA GLU A 598 -17.84 32.43 10.69
C GLU A 598 -18.81 31.25 10.51
N ASN A 599 -19.94 31.48 9.83
CA ASN A 599 -20.90 30.41 9.53
C ASN A 599 -20.31 29.47 8.47
N ILE A 600 -19.47 28.53 8.93
CA ILE A 600 -18.90 27.47 8.10
C ILE A 600 -20.00 26.46 7.80
N THR A 601 -20.31 26.33 6.51
CA THR A 601 -21.17 25.27 6.01
C THR A 601 -20.34 24.00 5.85
N LYS A 602 -20.84 22.86 6.34
CA LYS A 602 -20.21 21.55 6.15
C LYS A 602 -21.19 20.61 5.47
N ILE A 603 -20.83 20.09 4.30
CA ILE A 603 -21.61 19.09 3.58
C ILE A 603 -20.85 17.78 3.64
N LYS A 604 -21.45 16.77 4.30
CA LYS A 604 -20.91 15.40 4.32
C LYS A 604 -21.00 14.79 2.93
N THR A 605 -20.04 13.93 2.62
CA THR A 605 -20.08 13.10 1.41
C THR A 605 -19.63 11.68 1.75
N SER A 606 -20.29 10.69 1.16
CA SER A 606 -19.86 9.29 1.20
C SER A 606 -19.32 8.83 -0.16
N GLU A 607 -19.23 9.74 -1.12
CA GLU A 607 -18.68 9.44 -2.45
C GLU A 607 -17.15 9.37 -2.39
N ARG A 608 -16.58 8.48 -3.20
CA ARG A 608 -15.14 8.30 -3.37
C ARG A 608 -14.51 9.53 -4.02
N ILE A 609 -13.34 9.92 -3.51
CA ILE A 609 -12.54 11.03 -4.02
C ILE A 609 -11.17 10.53 -4.41
N ILE A 610 -10.76 10.78 -5.64
CA ILE A 610 -9.39 10.49 -6.09
C ILE A 610 -8.51 11.70 -5.77
N ILE A 611 -7.36 11.47 -5.13
CA ILE A 611 -6.32 12.48 -4.95
C ILE A 611 -5.33 12.39 -6.11
N ASP A 612 -5.35 13.38 -7.00
CA ASP A 612 -4.68 13.30 -8.30
C ASP A 612 -3.79 14.51 -8.60
N SER A 613 -2.47 14.30 -8.59
CA SER A 613 -1.48 15.31 -8.98
C SER A 613 -1.43 15.62 -10.48
N GLY A 614 -1.96 14.74 -11.33
CA GLY A 614 -2.15 14.97 -12.76
C GLY A 614 -3.37 15.84 -13.09
N THR A 615 -4.22 16.10 -12.08
CA THR A 615 -5.37 16.99 -12.17
C THR A 615 -5.05 18.35 -11.54
N THR A 616 -5.33 19.45 -12.23
CA THR A 616 -5.19 20.79 -11.63
C THR A 616 -6.35 21.13 -10.67
N LEU A 617 -7.60 21.02 -11.14
CA LEU A 617 -8.75 21.56 -10.41
C LEU A 617 -9.35 20.58 -9.40
N ILE A 618 -10.34 21.06 -8.65
CA ILE A 618 -11.18 20.24 -7.77
C ILE A 618 -12.50 19.96 -8.50
N TYR A 619 -12.78 18.71 -8.84
CA TYR A 619 -14.01 18.28 -9.49
C TYR A 619 -14.92 17.61 -8.47
N LEU A 620 -16.07 18.22 -8.17
CA LEU A 620 -17.03 17.74 -7.18
C LEU A 620 -18.39 17.44 -7.82
N ASN A 621 -19.24 16.71 -7.09
CA ASN A 621 -20.62 16.49 -7.49
C ASN A 621 -21.41 17.82 -7.62
N ALA A 622 -22.56 17.76 -8.29
CA ALA A 622 -23.35 18.95 -8.60
C ALA A 622 -23.75 19.77 -7.37
N VAL A 623 -24.05 19.09 -6.24
CA VAL A 623 -24.48 19.73 -5.00
C VAL A 623 -23.36 20.58 -4.41
N LEU A 624 -22.17 19.98 -4.25
CA LEU A 624 -21.00 20.65 -3.69
C LEU A 624 -20.49 21.76 -4.62
N ALA A 625 -20.31 21.45 -5.91
CA ALA A 625 -19.81 22.40 -6.89
C ALA A 625 -20.70 23.65 -6.98
N LYS A 626 -22.03 23.46 -7.05
CA LYS A 626 -22.98 24.59 -7.09
C LYS A 626 -22.97 25.40 -5.79
N ALA A 627 -22.96 24.74 -4.63
CA ALA A 627 -22.98 25.41 -3.34
C ALA A 627 -21.74 26.29 -3.13
N ILE A 628 -20.55 25.79 -3.49
CA ILE A 628 -19.29 26.53 -3.36
C ILE A 628 -19.23 27.68 -4.37
N ASN A 629 -19.55 27.42 -5.66
CA ASN A 629 -19.46 28.44 -6.71
C ASN A 629 -20.41 29.63 -6.50
N ALA A 630 -21.56 29.40 -5.84
CA ALA A 630 -22.48 30.45 -5.45
C ALA A 630 -21.92 31.44 -4.40
N LEU A 631 -20.83 31.10 -3.72
CA LEU A 631 -20.23 31.92 -2.65
C LEU A 631 -19.11 32.86 -3.14
N PHE A 632 -18.68 32.75 -4.39
CA PHE A 632 -17.80 33.77 -4.98
C PHE A 632 -18.50 35.14 -4.99
N THR A 633 -17.72 36.22 -4.95
CA THR A 633 -18.25 37.58 -5.02
C THR A 633 -17.58 38.36 -6.17
N PRO A 634 -18.28 38.60 -7.30
CA PRO A 634 -19.62 38.09 -7.64
C PRO A 634 -19.63 36.56 -7.83
N PRO A 635 -20.80 35.89 -7.75
CA PRO A 635 -20.90 34.44 -7.90
C PRO A 635 -20.34 33.94 -9.23
N SER A 636 -19.76 32.74 -9.21
CA SER A 636 -19.37 32.04 -10.43
C SER A 636 -20.62 31.51 -11.15
N HIS A 637 -20.57 31.47 -12.49
CA HIS A 637 -21.64 30.95 -13.34
C HIS A 637 -21.15 29.71 -14.07
N PHE A 638 -22.05 28.74 -14.26
CA PHE A 638 -21.78 27.59 -15.11
C PHE A 638 -22.04 27.99 -16.57
N ASP A 639 -21.04 27.84 -17.44
CA ASP A 639 -21.15 28.06 -18.88
C ASP A 639 -21.43 26.71 -19.55
N ASP A 640 -22.64 26.58 -20.11
CA ASP A 640 -23.10 25.36 -20.79
C ASP A 640 -22.33 25.06 -22.08
N THR A 641 -21.64 26.04 -22.66
CA THR A 641 -20.86 25.87 -23.90
C THR A 641 -19.54 25.18 -23.60
N THR A 642 -18.85 25.66 -22.58
CA THR A 642 -17.56 25.14 -22.11
C THR A 642 -17.71 24.03 -21.06
N GLN A 643 -18.92 23.85 -20.52
CA GLN A 643 -19.27 22.91 -19.45
C GLN A 643 -18.43 23.13 -18.18
N ASN A 644 -18.16 24.40 -17.82
CA ASN A 644 -17.34 24.76 -16.67
C ASN A 644 -17.90 25.96 -15.89
N TYR A 645 -17.46 26.10 -14.64
CA TYR A 645 -17.69 27.27 -13.82
C TYR A 645 -16.68 28.36 -14.14
N ALA A 646 -17.18 29.44 -14.72
CA ALA A 646 -16.45 30.67 -15.01
C ALA A 646 -16.74 31.75 -13.95
N VAL A 647 -15.75 32.58 -13.67
CA VAL A 647 -15.79 33.61 -12.62
C VAL A 647 -15.01 34.84 -13.06
N PRO A 648 -15.40 36.07 -12.70
CA PRO A 648 -14.56 37.23 -12.97
C PRO A 648 -13.18 37.08 -12.33
N CYS A 649 -12.13 37.44 -13.06
CA CYS A 649 -10.75 37.28 -12.59
C CYS A 649 -10.43 38.09 -11.32
N ASN A 650 -11.20 39.15 -11.04
CA ASN A 650 -11.09 39.97 -9.84
C ASN A 650 -12.11 39.61 -8.75
N ALA A 651 -12.84 38.49 -8.90
CA ALA A 651 -13.79 38.05 -7.89
C ALA A 651 -13.09 37.70 -6.57
N THR A 652 -13.81 37.84 -5.46
CA THR A 652 -13.35 37.37 -4.16
C THR A 652 -13.78 35.92 -3.96
N ALA A 653 -12.80 35.03 -3.78
CA ALA A 653 -13.05 33.60 -3.58
C ALA A 653 -13.61 33.29 -2.18
N PRO A 654 -14.50 32.28 -2.04
CA PRO A 654 -14.91 31.75 -0.76
C PRO A 654 -13.78 30.94 -0.10
N ARG A 655 -13.92 30.67 1.20
CA ARG A 655 -13.06 29.69 1.86
C ARG A 655 -13.58 28.30 1.56
N VAL A 656 -12.71 27.39 1.13
CA VAL A 656 -13.04 26.00 0.83
C VAL A 656 -12.00 25.09 1.46
N GLY A 657 -12.43 24.00 2.08
CA GLY A 657 -11.55 23.01 2.66
C GLY A 657 -12.16 21.61 2.66
N MET A 658 -11.30 20.61 2.72
CA MET A 658 -11.67 19.21 2.82
C MET A 658 -11.34 18.71 4.22
N THR A 659 -12.31 18.05 4.88
CA THR A 659 -12.13 17.53 6.24
C THR A 659 -11.82 16.04 6.19
N VAL A 660 -10.66 15.65 6.73
CA VAL A 660 -10.19 14.26 6.81
C VAL A 660 -9.83 13.96 8.27
N SER A 661 -10.39 12.88 8.83
CA SER A 661 -10.15 12.46 10.22
C SER A 661 -10.34 13.62 11.22
N GLY A 662 -11.43 14.37 11.06
CA GLY A 662 -11.82 15.50 11.91
C GLY A 662 -11.07 16.81 11.66
N LYS A 663 -10.00 16.82 10.84
CA LYS A 663 -9.23 18.03 10.52
C LYS A 663 -9.56 18.60 9.15
N THR A 664 -9.87 19.89 9.09
CA THR A 664 -10.12 20.60 7.82
C THR A 664 -8.84 21.20 7.26
N PHE A 665 -8.50 20.83 6.02
CA PHE A 665 -7.41 21.41 5.24
C PHE A 665 -7.96 22.40 4.23
N TRP A 666 -7.62 23.67 4.41
CA TRP A 666 -8.13 24.79 3.62
C TRP A 666 -7.29 25.02 2.35
N VAL A 667 -7.96 25.27 1.23
CA VAL A 667 -7.33 25.77 0.00
C VAL A 667 -6.92 27.23 0.24
N ASP A 668 -5.74 27.62 -0.24
CA ASP A 668 -5.34 29.03 -0.22
C ASP A 668 -6.27 29.83 -1.16
N PRO A 669 -6.85 30.96 -0.74
CA PRO A 669 -7.73 31.75 -1.60
C PRO A 669 -7.11 32.17 -2.95
N LYS A 670 -5.78 32.28 -3.03
CA LYS A 670 -5.06 32.58 -4.28
C LYS A 670 -5.15 31.46 -5.30
N ASP A 671 -5.33 30.22 -4.85
CA ASP A 671 -5.42 29.04 -5.71
C ASP A 671 -6.88 28.77 -6.14
N MET A 672 -7.86 29.58 -5.73
CA MET A 672 -9.28 29.35 -6.02
C MET A 672 -9.77 29.90 -7.38
N ILE A 673 -8.97 30.75 -8.04
CA ILE A 673 -9.29 31.37 -9.35
C ILE A 673 -8.13 31.11 -10.31
N GLN A 674 -8.39 30.40 -11.41
CA GLN A 674 -7.39 30.11 -12.46
C GLN A 674 -7.57 31.05 -13.65
N GLN A 675 -6.50 31.71 -14.08
CA GLN A 675 -6.52 32.56 -15.28
C GLN A 675 -6.37 31.74 -16.55
N ASP A 676 -7.25 31.95 -17.53
CA ASP A 676 -7.15 31.38 -18.89
C ASP A 676 -6.29 32.29 -19.81
N GLU A 677 -5.75 31.81 -20.94
CA GLU A 677 -4.89 32.65 -21.82
C GLU A 677 -5.70 33.74 -22.53
N GLY A 678 -5.32 35.00 -22.33
CA GLY A 678 -5.85 36.16 -23.05
C GLY A 678 -6.13 37.35 -22.14
N PRO A 679 -6.31 38.58 -22.66
CA PRO A 679 -6.64 39.77 -21.87
C PRO A 679 -8.09 39.78 -21.34
N GLY A 680 -8.67 38.61 -21.07
CA GLY A 680 -10.05 38.43 -20.65
C GLY A 680 -10.28 38.84 -19.19
N SER A 681 -11.46 39.39 -18.89
CA SER A 681 -11.94 39.64 -17.53
C SER A 681 -12.51 38.39 -16.84
N THR A 682 -12.53 37.24 -17.52
CA THR A 682 -13.15 35.99 -17.09
C THR A 682 -12.08 34.92 -16.89
N CYS A 683 -12.19 34.21 -15.77
CA CYS A 683 -11.31 33.18 -15.25
C CYS A 683 -12.11 31.92 -14.95
N SER A 684 -11.42 30.80 -14.70
CA SER A 684 -12.03 29.55 -14.27
C SER A 684 -12.05 29.44 -12.74
N SER A 685 -13.19 29.00 -12.18
CA SER A 685 -13.23 28.59 -10.77
C SER A 685 -12.38 27.34 -10.57
N SER A 686 -11.69 27.23 -9.43
CA SER A 686 -10.92 26.01 -9.15
C SER A 686 -11.78 24.86 -8.63
N VAL A 687 -13.07 25.12 -8.37
CA VAL A 687 -14.06 24.09 -8.06
C VAL A 687 -15.00 23.95 -9.25
N GLN A 688 -14.92 22.80 -9.90
CA GLN A 688 -15.66 22.45 -11.10
C GLN A 688 -16.67 21.33 -10.83
N PHE A 689 -17.62 21.19 -11.74
CA PHE A 689 -18.56 20.08 -11.71
C PHE A 689 -17.93 18.84 -12.36
N ALA A 690 -17.98 17.69 -11.66
CA ALA A 690 -17.42 16.43 -12.13
C ALA A 690 -18.27 15.72 -13.22
N GLY A 691 -19.49 16.20 -13.50
CA GLY A 691 -20.43 15.47 -14.37
C GLY A 691 -20.92 14.17 -13.72
N ASP A 692 -21.10 13.13 -14.53
CA ASP A 692 -21.37 11.75 -14.08
C ASP A 692 -20.09 10.97 -13.71
N GLY A 693 -18.94 11.65 -13.64
CA GLY A 693 -17.66 11.08 -13.22
C GLY A 693 -17.50 11.02 -11.70
N VAL A 694 -16.43 10.39 -11.20
CA VAL A 694 -16.09 10.45 -9.77
C VAL A 694 -15.46 11.79 -9.39
N MET A 695 -15.51 12.13 -8.11
CA MET A 695 -14.88 13.34 -7.60
C MET A 695 -13.35 13.22 -7.62
N ILE A 696 -12.68 14.30 -8.01
CA ILE A 696 -11.22 14.40 -8.04
C ILE A 696 -10.80 15.65 -7.30
N VAL A 697 -9.81 15.51 -6.41
CA VAL A 697 -9.16 16.64 -5.74
C VAL A 697 -7.74 16.74 -6.26
N GLY A 698 -7.52 17.76 -7.09
CA GLY A 698 -6.26 18.01 -7.77
C GLY A 698 -5.26 18.87 -7.01
N ASP A 699 -4.30 19.38 -7.76
CA ASP A 699 -3.14 20.12 -7.26
C ASP A 699 -3.50 21.38 -6.46
N VAL A 700 -4.61 22.05 -6.78
CA VAL A 700 -5.09 23.26 -6.08
C VAL A 700 -5.23 23.02 -4.59
N TRP A 701 -5.77 21.85 -4.20
CA TRP A 701 -5.87 21.49 -2.79
C TRP A 701 -4.55 20.90 -2.27
N MET A 702 -3.88 20.07 -3.06
CA MET A 702 -2.62 19.42 -2.68
C MET A 702 -1.49 20.44 -2.39
N ARG A 703 -1.52 21.65 -2.97
CA ARG A 703 -0.58 22.75 -2.64
C ARG A 703 -0.64 23.19 -1.17
N SER A 704 -1.76 22.98 -0.49
CA SER A 704 -1.95 23.33 0.93
C SER A 704 -1.46 22.25 1.90
N VAL A 705 -1.14 21.05 1.41
CA VAL A 705 -0.83 19.88 2.24
C VAL A 705 0.44 19.17 1.79
N LEU A 706 1.11 18.52 2.74
CA LEU A 706 2.00 17.41 2.41
C LEU A 706 1.10 16.18 2.25
N THR A 707 1.04 15.64 1.05
CA THR A 707 0.28 14.42 0.74
C THR A 707 1.21 13.22 0.79
N VAL A 708 0.90 12.26 1.64
CA VAL A 708 1.65 10.99 1.77
C VAL A 708 0.78 9.87 1.23
N PHE A 709 1.37 9.10 0.32
CA PHE A 709 0.79 7.91 -0.28
C PHE A 709 1.51 6.70 0.34
N ASP A 710 0.95 6.15 1.41
CA ASP A 710 1.52 4.98 2.09
C ASP A 710 0.85 3.71 1.58
N VAL A 711 1.41 3.18 0.49
CA VAL A 711 0.87 1.97 -0.15
C VAL A 711 1.13 0.72 0.68
N GLY A 712 2.14 0.71 1.56
CA GLY A 712 2.41 -0.39 2.48
C GLY A 712 1.41 -0.49 3.63
N ALA A 713 0.90 0.65 4.09
CA ALA A 713 -0.18 0.72 5.09
C ALA A 713 -1.57 0.88 4.45
N ALA A 714 -1.66 0.86 3.12
CA ALA A 714 -2.90 1.06 2.36
C ALA A 714 -3.70 2.32 2.78
N GLU A 715 -2.99 3.42 3.08
CA GLU A 715 -3.61 4.67 3.53
C GLU A 715 -2.98 5.91 2.89
N MET A 716 -3.75 6.98 2.87
CA MET A 716 -3.25 8.32 2.60
C MET A 716 -3.09 9.10 3.90
N ARG A 717 -2.04 9.92 3.97
CA ARG A 717 -1.84 10.85 5.10
C ARG A 717 -1.69 12.28 4.63
N PHE A 718 -2.21 13.22 5.43
CA PHE A 718 -2.22 14.64 5.10
C PHE A 718 -1.75 15.47 6.28
N ALA A 719 -0.74 16.31 6.06
CA ALA A 719 -0.30 17.33 7.02
C ALA A 719 -0.37 18.71 6.37
N ARG A 720 -0.66 19.76 7.15
CA ARG A 720 -0.70 21.13 6.62
C ARG A 720 0.72 21.60 6.31
N ARG A 721 0.94 22.22 5.14
CA ARG A 721 2.21 22.90 4.83
C ARG A 721 2.35 24.20 5.63
N LEU A 722 3.57 24.51 6.08
CA LEU A 722 3.88 25.63 6.97
C LEU A 722 4.65 26.75 6.29
#